data_AF-F4PLC8-F1
#
_entry.id   AF-F4PLC8-F1
#
_cell.length_a   1.000
_cell.length_b   1.000
_cell.length_c   1.000
_cell.angle_alpha   90.00
_cell.angle_beta   90.00
_cell.angle_gamma   90.00
#
_symmetry.space_group_name_H-M   'P 1'
#
loop_
_entity.id
_entity.type
_entity.pdbx_description
1 polymer ?
#
loop_
_entity_poly.entity_id
_entity_poly.type
_entity_poly.pdbx_seq_one_letter_code
_entity_poly.pdbx_strand_id
1 'polypeptide(L)'
;MVSKTNNNNVLILMISILFFLTISGFGVNGQTAVPNFVFTNPVNQHTYTYVNTTAITWATANAAAIAAGGYLATITSQDEGEFIVKNRYISLDTYNLLHLPPPPQLCLTESSVLYVWIGHHSNASVDRSIFRFEAGPEKGLISYERKTNLCSFWCSWTPYQPDNSPLEAFVSFYASQMWNDYTATALLTGYILEKGGTTDPFTSSIGTEGGNLIIYNIIGINTTTATVKFTANSLGRPDPPIYMVSRTTANQLTVSLQTGLIGYYDVIISDTIVTKIIKKNPVQPPHISSIVPGYKVGDLITVNGLNFGNNISLIDYFYFSSWYVPCTPVSYRVTHRSFICSLTQQIYADPIVGNTAVNLGIMSISVGGISRLNITRVPIYNSLTNSLIMYSGNPRGVFTNYFSYETMASVVLTPQSPNEHNLMRNLNPVNCVYDSNHVVAGYNFKAGPNIGAYFINSTAKTYSNALVVGCLGVDADVYTQVVTNGIAFNTVSKKFSNGTIPAYWYYQFSFAPTVTFTTNGTLTLGTPGGWIILLVRGMRLTSGVYTVKRGAVQISATVIPFTNNGSIGLTVPPSTGAAQPLSVTVNGIASTGINSYTLAISKPIMTSYTGVQSYGGIMTITGANFGTTTSLPLLKFWSQDHVGYP
;
A
#
# COMPACT_ATOMS: atom_id res chain seq x y z
N MET A 1 -70.45 -17.77 59.79
CA MET A 1 -70.88 -19.17 59.58
C MET A 1 -69.69 -19.90 58.97
N VAL A 2 -68.84 -20.59 59.74
CA VAL A 2 -69.00 -21.98 60.28
C VAL A 2 -69.32 -22.93 59.12
N SER A 3 -68.56 -23.99 58.79
CA SER A 3 -67.73 -24.94 59.55
C SER A 3 -66.79 -25.69 58.57
N LYS A 4 -65.51 -25.96 58.87
CA LYS A 4 -64.93 -27.24 59.42
C LYS A 4 -65.28 -28.48 58.58
N THR A 5 -64.42 -29.45 58.22
CA THR A 5 -63.17 -30.08 58.76
C THR A 5 -62.74 -31.16 57.72
N ASN A 6 -61.54 -31.72 57.57
CA ASN A 6 -60.63 -32.36 58.53
C ASN A 6 -59.26 -32.68 57.88
N ASN A 7 -58.23 -32.70 58.74
CA ASN A 7 -56.88 -33.21 58.50
C ASN A 7 -56.82 -34.74 58.54
N ASN A 8 -55.80 -35.34 57.91
CA ASN A 8 -55.01 -36.40 58.55
C ASN A 8 -53.59 -36.50 57.97
N ASN A 9 -52.66 -36.64 58.91
CA ASN A 9 -51.20 -36.74 58.77
C ASN A 9 -50.75 -38.09 58.19
N VAL A 10 -49.65 -38.09 57.44
CA VAL A 10 -48.60 -39.13 57.53
C VAL A 10 -47.23 -38.48 57.34
N LEU A 11 -46.38 -38.63 58.37
CA LEU A 11 -44.96 -38.28 58.40
C LEU A 11 -44.16 -39.56 58.09
N ILE A 12 -43.35 -39.56 57.03
CA ILE A 12 -42.21 -40.48 56.88
C ILE A 12 -41.00 -39.71 56.37
N LEU A 13 -39.95 -39.73 57.18
CA LEU A 13 -38.59 -39.27 56.95
C LEU A 13 -37.88 -40.23 55.99
N MET A 14 -37.28 -39.74 54.89
CA MET A 14 -36.16 -40.44 54.26
C MET A 14 -35.21 -39.48 53.55
N ILE A 15 -33.96 -39.54 54.01
CA ILE A 15 -32.75 -38.94 53.45
C ILE A 15 -32.46 -39.59 52.09
N SER A 16 -32.31 -38.80 51.03
CA SER A 16 -31.75 -39.26 49.76
C SER A 16 -30.87 -38.18 49.12
N ILE A 17 -29.59 -38.53 49.04
CA ILE A 17 -28.52 -37.88 48.29
C ILE A 17 -28.93 -37.81 46.81
N LEU A 18 -29.09 -36.61 46.26
CA LEU A 18 -29.37 -36.40 44.84
C LEU A 18 -28.11 -35.93 44.11
N PHE A 19 -27.49 -36.88 43.41
CA PHE A 19 -26.49 -36.66 42.38
C PHE A 19 -27.18 -35.91 41.23
N PHE A 20 -26.89 -34.62 41.05
CA PHE A 20 -27.33 -33.85 39.88
C PHE A 20 -26.43 -34.21 38.69
N LEU A 21 -26.82 -35.27 37.96
CA LEU A 21 -26.32 -35.54 36.61
C LEU A 21 -27.15 -34.69 35.64
N THR A 22 -26.70 -33.47 35.34
CA THR A 22 -27.29 -32.65 34.27
C THR A 22 -26.89 -33.24 32.92
N ILE A 23 -27.74 -34.11 32.38
CA ILE A 23 -27.71 -34.54 30.98
C ILE A 23 -28.15 -33.34 30.14
N SER A 24 -27.20 -32.52 29.67
CA SER A 24 -27.40 -31.58 28.59
C SER A 24 -27.30 -32.31 27.25
N GLY A 25 -28.33 -33.10 26.94
CA GLY A 25 -28.55 -33.67 25.61
C GLY A 25 -29.27 -32.68 24.71
N PHE A 26 -28.59 -31.61 24.30
CA PHE A 26 -29.05 -30.82 23.16
C PHE A 26 -28.76 -31.62 21.90
N GLY A 27 -29.82 -32.02 21.20
CA GLY A 27 -29.76 -32.54 19.83
C GLY A 27 -29.17 -31.47 18.93
N VAL A 28 -27.84 -31.50 18.76
CA VAL A 28 -27.18 -30.83 17.66
C VAL A 28 -27.63 -31.60 16.43
N ASN A 29 -28.47 -30.98 15.59
CA ASN A 29 -28.78 -31.48 14.25
C ASN A 29 -27.46 -31.96 13.63
N GLY A 30 -27.38 -33.25 13.33
CA GLY A 30 -26.20 -33.91 12.78
C GLY A 30 -25.86 -33.33 11.42
N GLN A 31 -25.23 -32.17 11.43
CA GLN A 31 -24.60 -31.60 10.27
C GLN A 31 -23.42 -32.51 9.98
N THR A 32 -23.54 -33.32 8.94
CA THR A 32 -22.44 -34.13 8.40
C THR A 32 -21.21 -33.23 8.32
N ALA A 33 -20.21 -33.53 9.15
CA ALA A 33 -18.96 -32.79 9.19
C ALA A 33 -18.42 -32.73 7.77
N VAL A 34 -18.39 -31.53 7.19
CA VAL A 34 -17.77 -31.33 5.88
C VAL A 34 -16.29 -31.68 6.05
N PRO A 35 -15.71 -32.57 5.22
CA PRO A 35 -14.32 -32.98 5.37
C PRO A 35 -13.39 -31.77 5.42
N ASN A 36 -12.51 -31.73 6.41
CA ASN A 36 -11.42 -30.76 6.40
C ASN A 36 -10.43 -31.16 5.30
N PHE A 37 -10.16 -30.25 4.37
CA PHE A 37 -9.16 -30.45 3.34
C PHE A 37 -7.81 -29.94 3.84
N VAL A 38 -6.80 -30.83 3.85
CA VAL A 38 -5.42 -30.51 4.23
C VAL A 38 -4.55 -30.56 2.99
N PHE A 39 -3.75 -29.52 2.76
CA PHE A 39 -2.85 -29.42 1.62
C PHE A 39 -1.51 -28.83 2.04
N THR A 40 -0.42 -29.34 1.47
CA THR A 40 0.97 -28.93 1.78
C THR A 40 1.54 -28.11 0.63
N ASN A 41 1.97 -26.89 0.91
CA ASN A 41 2.60 -26.03 -0.09
C ASN A 41 4.01 -26.54 -0.41
N PRO A 42 4.31 -26.92 -1.66
CA PRO A 42 5.62 -27.50 -2.00
C PRO A 42 6.78 -26.48 -1.91
N VAL A 43 6.48 -25.18 -1.82
CA VAL A 43 7.50 -24.11 -1.78
C VAL A 43 8.01 -23.88 -0.35
N ASN A 44 7.09 -23.70 0.63
CA ASN A 44 7.44 -23.42 2.03
C ASN A 44 7.26 -24.64 2.95
N GLN A 45 6.69 -25.76 2.47
CA GLN A 45 6.36 -26.96 3.23
C GLN A 45 5.34 -26.77 4.37
N HIS A 46 4.67 -25.62 4.42
CA HIS A 46 3.58 -25.39 5.37
C HIS A 46 2.35 -26.19 4.95
N THR A 47 1.57 -26.62 5.94
CA THR A 47 0.29 -27.28 5.72
C THR A 47 -0.84 -26.31 6.01
N TYR A 48 -1.84 -26.28 5.15
CA TYR A 48 -3.02 -25.45 5.28
C TYR A 48 -4.23 -26.36 5.37
N THR A 49 -5.10 -26.06 6.32
CA THR A 49 -6.34 -26.79 6.54
C THR A 49 -7.51 -25.82 6.43
N TYR A 50 -8.42 -26.10 5.51
CA TYR A 50 -9.69 -25.41 5.47
C TYR A 50 -10.60 -25.99 6.55
N VAL A 51 -10.99 -25.17 7.53
CA VAL A 51 -11.91 -25.59 8.59
C VAL A 51 -13.27 -24.95 8.35
N ASN A 52 -14.24 -25.77 7.93
CA ASN A 52 -15.61 -25.34 7.69
C ASN A 52 -16.40 -25.29 9.01
N THR A 53 -17.17 -24.23 9.20
CA THR A 53 -18.05 -24.04 10.36
C THR A 53 -19.35 -23.36 9.93
N THR A 54 -20.40 -23.42 10.73
CA THR A 54 -21.64 -22.69 10.43
C THR A 54 -21.49 -21.19 10.63
N ALA A 55 -20.82 -20.80 11.71
CA ALA A 55 -20.65 -19.42 12.13
C ALA A 55 -19.51 -19.37 13.16
N ILE A 56 -18.45 -18.64 12.85
CA ILE A 56 -17.32 -18.44 13.76
C ILE A 56 -16.82 -17.00 13.71
N THR A 57 -16.53 -16.42 14.88
CA THR A 57 -15.87 -15.11 15.00
C THR A 57 -14.37 -15.25 14.78
N TRP A 58 -13.68 -14.14 14.47
CA TRP A 58 -12.24 -14.18 14.26
C TRP A 58 -11.49 -14.66 15.52
N ALA A 59 -11.87 -14.19 16.72
CA ALA A 59 -11.22 -14.58 17.96
C ALA A 59 -11.37 -16.07 18.27
N THR A 60 -12.57 -16.63 18.06
CA THR A 60 -12.81 -18.07 18.25
C THR A 60 -12.07 -18.89 17.19
N ALA A 61 -12.02 -18.44 15.94
CA ALA A 61 -11.25 -19.08 14.88
C ALA A 61 -9.75 -19.09 15.20
N ASN A 62 -9.20 -17.98 15.70
CA ASN A 62 -7.81 -17.89 16.12
C ASN A 62 -7.49 -18.83 17.28
N ALA A 63 -8.33 -18.83 18.32
CA ALA A 63 -8.18 -19.75 19.45
C ALA A 63 -8.26 -21.22 19.01
N ALA A 64 -9.19 -21.56 18.10
CA ALA A 64 -9.33 -22.91 17.55
C ALA A 64 -8.11 -23.32 16.69
N ALA A 65 -7.55 -22.39 15.90
CA ALA A 65 -6.34 -22.65 15.13
C ALA A 65 -5.12 -22.93 16.03
N ILE A 66 -4.96 -22.15 17.10
CA ILE A 66 -3.92 -22.35 18.13
C ILE A 66 -4.11 -23.69 18.83
N ALA A 67 -5.34 -24.01 19.26
CA ALA A 67 -5.65 -25.28 19.90
C ALA A 67 -5.37 -26.50 18.99
N ALA A 68 -5.47 -26.32 17.67
CA ALA A 68 -5.12 -27.33 16.68
C ALA A 68 -3.61 -27.44 16.40
N GLY A 69 -2.76 -26.69 17.11
CA GLY A 69 -1.29 -26.70 16.97
C GLY A 69 -0.78 -25.88 15.79
N GLY A 70 -1.54 -24.89 15.31
CA GLY A 70 -1.12 -23.97 14.26
C GLY A 70 -1.56 -22.54 14.57
N TYR A 71 -1.89 -21.78 13.53
CA TYR A 71 -2.39 -20.41 13.62
C TYR A 71 -3.28 -20.07 12.43
N LEU A 72 -4.00 -18.94 12.47
CA LEU A 72 -4.73 -18.47 11.28
C LEU A 72 -3.74 -18.09 10.19
N ALA A 73 -3.98 -18.59 8.98
CA ALA A 73 -3.02 -18.50 7.88
C ALA A 73 -2.50 -17.08 7.64
N THR A 74 -1.19 -16.97 7.48
CA THR A 74 -0.48 -15.79 7.02
C THR A 74 -0.23 -15.94 5.54
N ILE A 75 -0.52 -14.91 4.74
CA ILE A 75 -0.27 -14.98 3.30
C ILE A 75 0.70 -13.88 2.92
N THR A 76 1.89 -14.29 2.53
CA THR A 76 3.05 -13.41 2.36
C THR A 76 3.41 -13.20 0.90
N SER A 77 3.09 -14.16 0.03
CA SER A 77 3.39 -14.14 -1.41
C SER A 77 2.16 -14.43 -2.28
N GLN A 78 2.23 -14.03 -3.56
CA GLN A 78 1.17 -14.35 -4.53
C GLN A 78 1.06 -15.85 -4.75
N ASP A 79 2.18 -16.54 -4.92
CA ASP A 79 2.22 -17.99 -5.12
C ASP A 79 1.56 -18.76 -3.97
N GLU A 80 1.75 -18.30 -2.73
CA GLU A 80 1.08 -18.86 -1.56
C GLU A 80 -0.43 -18.60 -1.57
N GLY A 81 -0.85 -17.37 -1.88
CA GLY A 81 -2.26 -17.02 -2.03
C GLY A 81 -2.97 -17.81 -3.13
N GLU A 82 -2.34 -17.90 -4.30
CA GLU A 82 -2.80 -18.71 -5.44
C GLU A 82 -2.83 -20.20 -5.09
N PHE A 83 -1.82 -20.72 -4.40
CA PHE A 83 -1.79 -22.10 -3.93
C PHE A 83 -2.98 -22.41 -3.02
N ILE A 84 -3.28 -21.53 -2.05
CA ILE A 84 -4.43 -21.68 -1.14
C ILE A 84 -5.74 -21.65 -1.91
N VAL A 85 -5.91 -20.68 -2.82
CA VAL A 85 -7.12 -20.56 -3.65
C VAL A 85 -7.28 -21.79 -4.53
N LYS A 86 -6.25 -22.18 -5.28
CA LYS A 86 -6.27 -23.37 -6.16
C LYS A 86 -6.70 -24.63 -5.44
N ASN A 87 -6.12 -24.91 -4.28
CA ASN A 87 -6.38 -26.15 -3.54
C ASN A 87 -7.70 -26.14 -2.76
N ARG A 88 -8.27 -24.96 -2.54
CA ARG A 88 -9.59 -24.83 -1.92
C ARG A 88 -10.74 -25.08 -2.91
N TYR A 89 -10.60 -24.64 -4.16
CA TYR A 89 -11.68 -24.66 -5.16
C TYR A 89 -11.53 -25.79 -6.20
N ILE A 90 -10.97 -26.94 -5.81
CA ILE A 90 -10.57 -28.08 -6.66
C ILE A 90 -11.71 -28.67 -7.53
N SER A 91 -12.99 -28.31 -7.33
CA SER A 91 -14.07 -28.79 -8.22
C SER A 91 -14.19 -28.04 -9.56
N LEU A 92 -13.39 -26.99 -9.82
CA LEU A 92 -13.56 -26.15 -11.00
C LEU A 92 -12.33 -26.23 -11.92
N ASP A 93 -12.47 -27.00 -13.01
CA ASP A 93 -11.56 -27.05 -14.16
C ASP A 93 -11.27 -25.67 -14.81
N THR A 94 -11.86 -24.59 -14.31
CA THR A 94 -11.69 -23.20 -14.77
C THR A 94 -10.52 -22.44 -14.14
N TYR A 95 -9.69 -23.05 -13.27
CA TYR A 95 -8.57 -22.35 -12.61
C TYR A 95 -7.51 -21.77 -13.60
N ASN A 96 -7.41 -22.31 -14.82
CA ASN A 96 -6.47 -21.84 -15.84
C ASN A 96 -6.74 -20.40 -16.35
N LEU A 97 -7.77 -19.71 -15.86
CA LEU A 97 -8.09 -18.32 -16.22
C LEU A 97 -7.52 -17.25 -15.27
N LEU A 98 -6.80 -17.62 -14.20
CA LEU A 98 -6.22 -16.66 -13.24
C LEU A 98 -4.93 -15.96 -13.72
N HIS A 99 -4.27 -16.46 -14.78
CA HIS A 99 -2.98 -15.95 -15.25
C HIS A 99 -3.06 -15.06 -16.50
N LEU A 100 -4.21 -15.04 -17.17
CA LEU A 100 -4.55 -13.98 -18.11
C LEU A 100 -5.45 -13.01 -17.34
N PRO A 101 -5.36 -11.69 -17.54
CA PRO A 101 -6.39 -10.77 -17.02
C PRO A 101 -7.72 -11.24 -17.59
N PRO A 102 -8.59 -11.93 -16.82
CA PRO A 102 -9.82 -12.36 -17.43
C PRO A 102 -10.69 -11.11 -17.59
N PRO A 103 -11.57 -11.06 -18.60
CA PRO A 103 -12.68 -10.14 -18.57
C PRO A 103 -13.43 -10.31 -17.22
N PRO A 104 -14.02 -9.23 -16.69
CA PRO A 104 -14.65 -9.26 -15.39
C PRO A 104 -15.79 -10.29 -15.39
N GLN A 105 -15.95 -11.01 -14.27
CA GLN A 105 -17.10 -11.88 -13.95
C GLN A 105 -17.10 -13.32 -14.50
N LEU A 106 -16.19 -14.17 -14.02
CA LEU A 106 -16.63 -15.50 -13.61
C LEU A 106 -17.00 -15.42 -12.12
N CYS A 107 -18.13 -14.77 -11.84
CA CYS A 107 -18.83 -14.97 -10.57
C CYS A 107 -19.26 -16.43 -10.57
N LEU A 108 -18.56 -17.29 -9.83
CA LEU A 108 -19.02 -18.65 -9.59
C LEU A 108 -20.43 -18.52 -8.98
N THR A 109 -21.44 -18.97 -9.71
CA THR A 109 -22.84 -19.03 -9.26
C THR A 109 -23.07 -20.22 -8.32
N GLU A 110 -22.01 -20.91 -7.90
CA GLU A 110 -22.11 -22.04 -7.00
C GLU A 110 -22.43 -21.57 -5.58
N SER A 111 -23.58 -22.04 -5.11
CA SER A 111 -24.25 -21.79 -3.83
C SER A 111 -23.47 -22.08 -2.53
N SER A 112 -22.17 -22.35 -2.59
CA SER A 112 -21.30 -22.52 -1.42
C SER A 112 -20.26 -21.39 -1.35
N VAL A 113 -20.74 -20.15 -1.29
CA VAL A 113 -19.89 -18.99 -1.04
C VAL A 113 -19.37 -19.09 0.39
N LEU A 114 -18.10 -19.45 0.53
CA LEU A 114 -17.48 -19.64 1.83
C LEU A 114 -16.61 -18.43 2.18
N TYR A 115 -16.98 -17.73 3.25
CA TYR A 115 -16.22 -16.65 3.84
C TYR A 115 -15.35 -17.21 4.95
N VAL A 116 -14.03 -16.97 4.93
CA VAL A 116 -13.14 -17.55 5.95
C VAL A 116 -12.09 -16.60 6.47
N TRP A 117 -11.86 -16.67 7.77
CA TRP A 117 -10.85 -15.88 8.46
C TRP A 117 -9.42 -16.30 8.11
N ILE A 118 -8.54 -15.30 8.04
CA ILE A 118 -7.08 -15.44 7.98
C ILE A 118 -6.41 -14.58 9.06
N GLY A 119 -5.11 -14.78 9.27
CA GLY A 119 -4.35 -14.26 10.42
C GLY A 119 -3.91 -12.81 10.31
N HIS A 120 -4.70 -11.94 9.68
CA HIS A 120 -4.37 -10.54 9.49
C HIS A 120 -5.40 -9.65 10.18
N HIS A 121 -4.93 -8.59 10.85
CA HIS A 121 -5.83 -7.63 11.49
C HIS A 121 -5.15 -6.26 11.72
N SER A 122 -5.95 -5.20 11.89
CA SER A 122 -5.46 -3.84 12.14
C SER A 122 -5.74 -3.31 13.55
N ASN A 123 -6.25 -4.16 14.44
CA ASN A 123 -6.64 -3.76 15.81
C ASN A 123 -5.49 -3.19 16.66
N ALA A 124 -4.23 -3.46 16.28
CA ALA A 124 -3.05 -2.91 16.95
C ALA A 124 -2.72 -1.46 16.52
N SER A 125 -3.29 -0.98 15.40
CA SER A 125 -3.16 0.42 14.98
C SER A 125 -4.24 1.26 15.67
N VAL A 126 -3.86 2.40 16.26
CA VAL A 126 -4.78 3.32 16.98
C VAL A 126 -6.00 3.70 16.12
N ASP A 127 -5.78 3.89 14.82
CA ASP A 127 -6.78 4.26 13.81
C ASP A 127 -7.19 3.09 12.90
N ARG A 128 -6.73 1.87 13.24
CA ARG A 128 -6.98 0.63 12.50
C ARG A 128 -6.63 0.66 11.01
N SER A 129 -5.68 1.51 10.62
CA SER A 129 -5.25 1.62 9.22
C SER A 129 -4.09 0.69 8.86
N ILE A 130 -3.34 0.19 9.83
CA ILE A 130 -2.18 -0.69 9.60
C ILE A 130 -2.57 -2.12 9.96
N PHE A 131 -2.66 -2.97 8.95
CA PHE A 131 -2.86 -4.40 9.12
C PHE A 131 -1.53 -5.11 9.35
N ARG A 132 -1.52 -6.03 10.31
CA ARG A 132 -0.37 -6.84 10.69
C ARG A 132 -0.74 -8.32 10.73
N PHE A 133 0.26 -9.17 10.61
CA PHE A 133 0.10 -10.60 10.88
C PHE A 133 -0.03 -10.83 12.40
N GLU A 134 -1.06 -11.57 12.83
CA GLU A 134 -1.30 -11.93 14.23
C GLU A 134 -0.29 -12.97 14.74
N ALA A 135 0.11 -13.88 13.86
CA ALA A 135 0.86 -15.09 14.18
C ALA A 135 1.84 -15.43 13.04
N GLY A 136 2.36 -16.66 13.06
CA GLY A 136 3.36 -17.12 12.09
C GLY A 136 4.75 -16.52 12.33
N PRO A 137 5.71 -16.85 11.45
CA PRO A 137 7.05 -16.27 11.50
C PRO A 137 6.99 -14.73 11.36
N GLU A 138 6.09 -14.18 10.56
CA GLU A 138 5.95 -12.75 10.28
C GLU A 138 5.18 -11.95 11.33
N LYS A 139 4.89 -12.54 12.50
CA LYS A 139 4.07 -11.93 13.55
C LYS A 139 4.46 -10.47 13.82
N GLY A 140 3.47 -9.59 13.76
CA GLY A 140 3.62 -8.16 14.03
C GLY A 140 4.17 -7.34 12.87
N LEU A 141 4.66 -7.95 11.78
CA LEU A 141 5.00 -7.19 10.57
C LEU A 141 3.75 -6.61 9.92
N ILE A 142 3.93 -5.47 9.24
CA ILE A 142 2.87 -4.83 8.46
C ILE A 142 2.62 -5.69 7.22
N SER A 143 1.37 -6.09 6.98
CA SER A 143 0.96 -6.75 5.74
C SER A 143 0.41 -5.74 4.73
N TYR A 144 -0.40 -4.78 5.22
CA TYR A 144 -1.07 -3.78 4.40
C TYR A 144 -1.27 -2.46 5.17
N GLU A 145 -1.01 -1.34 4.51
CA GLU A 145 -1.29 0.00 4.99
C GLU A 145 -2.48 0.59 4.22
N ARG A 146 -3.62 0.71 4.91
CA ARG A 146 -4.88 1.17 4.34
C ARG A 146 -4.78 2.57 3.78
N LYS A 147 -4.08 3.48 4.46
CA LYS A 147 -4.01 4.91 4.11
C LYS A 147 -3.40 5.12 2.73
N THR A 148 -2.22 4.55 2.56
CA THR A 148 -1.44 4.64 1.32
C THR A 148 -1.86 3.59 0.30
N ASN A 149 -2.76 2.65 0.63
CA ASN A 149 -3.09 1.49 -0.19
C ASN A 149 -1.84 0.66 -0.59
N LEU A 150 -0.87 0.62 0.32
CA LEU A 150 0.42 -0.02 0.14
C LEU A 150 0.39 -1.42 0.74
N CYS A 151 0.79 -2.41 -0.04
CA CYS A 151 0.99 -3.76 0.46
C CYS A 151 2.48 -3.94 0.73
N SER A 152 2.81 -4.35 1.94
CA SER A 152 4.19 -4.69 2.31
C SER A 152 4.50 -6.09 1.82
N PHE A 153 3.57 -7.01 2.02
CA PHE A 153 3.59 -8.35 1.45
C PHE A 153 2.52 -8.47 0.37
N TRP A 154 2.25 -9.68 -0.10
CA TRP A 154 1.13 -9.89 -1.00
C TRP A 154 -0.21 -9.49 -0.35
N CYS A 155 -1.11 -8.96 -1.18
CA CYS A 155 -2.46 -8.61 -0.78
C CYS A 155 -3.37 -8.76 -2.01
N SER A 156 -4.63 -9.14 -1.77
CA SER A 156 -5.59 -9.35 -2.86
C SER A 156 -6.97 -8.82 -2.47
N TRP A 157 -7.04 -7.58 -2.01
CA TRP A 157 -8.31 -6.96 -1.63
C TRP A 157 -9.31 -6.92 -2.78
N THR A 158 -10.57 -7.27 -2.51
CA THR A 158 -11.65 -7.01 -3.47
C THR A 158 -11.68 -5.53 -3.82
N PRO A 159 -12.18 -5.16 -5.02
CA PRO A 159 -12.42 -3.76 -5.34
C PRO A 159 -13.11 -3.05 -4.18
N TYR A 160 -12.64 -1.85 -3.88
CA TYR A 160 -13.12 -0.96 -2.81
C TYR A 160 -12.70 -1.33 -1.39
N GLN A 161 -12.12 -2.52 -1.16
CA GLN A 161 -11.68 -2.95 0.17
C GLN A 161 -10.22 -2.58 0.47
N PRO A 162 -9.84 -2.48 1.75
CA PRO A 162 -10.70 -2.53 2.94
C PRO A 162 -11.42 -1.19 3.19
N ASP A 163 -12.69 -1.23 3.61
CA ASP A 163 -13.59 -0.07 3.44
C ASP A 163 -14.21 0.51 4.74
N ASN A 164 -14.25 -0.24 5.84
CA ASN A 164 -15.01 0.13 7.04
C ASN A 164 -14.11 0.26 8.29
N SER A 165 -13.10 1.13 8.25
CA SER A 165 -12.36 1.54 9.45
C SER A 165 -13.26 2.38 10.37
N PRO A 166 -13.15 2.34 11.71
CA PRO A 166 -12.33 1.46 12.50
C PRO A 166 -13.02 0.10 12.68
N LEU A 167 -14.31 -0.06 12.38
CA LEU A 167 -15.08 -1.21 12.85
C LEU A 167 -14.55 -2.54 12.31
N GLU A 168 -14.20 -2.56 11.03
CA GLU A 168 -13.67 -3.72 10.32
C GLU A 168 -12.15 -3.70 10.36
N ALA A 169 -11.62 -4.66 11.10
CA ALA A 169 -10.22 -4.72 11.46
C ALA A 169 -9.62 -6.10 11.24
N PHE A 170 -10.38 -7.07 10.73
CA PHE A 170 -9.97 -8.46 10.62
C PHE A 170 -10.18 -8.94 9.19
N VAL A 171 -9.22 -9.65 8.63
CA VAL A 171 -9.23 -10.00 7.20
C VAL A 171 -9.79 -11.40 6.98
N SER A 172 -10.55 -11.54 5.91
CA SER A 172 -11.10 -12.80 5.43
C SER A 172 -10.92 -12.96 3.93
N PHE A 173 -10.99 -14.20 3.44
CA PHE A 173 -11.30 -14.45 2.04
C PHE A 173 -12.80 -14.30 1.79
N TYR A 174 -13.13 -13.49 0.79
CA TYR A 174 -14.46 -13.24 0.26
C TYR A 174 -14.83 -14.27 -0.82
N ALA A 175 -16.09 -14.23 -1.26
CA ALA A 175 -16.65 -15.06 -2.33
C ALA A 175 -15.80 -15.11 -3.61
N SER A 176 -15.24 -13.96 -3.96
CA SER A 176 -14.44 -13.74 -5.16
C SER A 176 -12.98 -14.18 -5.01
N GLN A 177 -12.64 -14.93 -3.96
CA GLN A 177 -11.27 -15.41 -3.69
C GLN A 177 -10.27 -14.27 -3.40
N MET A 178 -10.79 -13.09 -3.15
CA MET A 178 -10.08 -11.87 -2.78
C MET A 178 -10.38 -11.53 -1.32
N TRP A 179 -9.65 -10.60 -0.73
CA TRP A 179 -9.75 -10.25 0.67
C TRP A 179 -10.83 -9.21 0.92
N ASN A 180 -11.51 -9.35 2.06
CA ASN A 180 -12.39 -8.34 2.63
C ASN A 180 -12.04 -8.16 4.13
N ASP A 181 -12.23 -6.96 4.68
CA ASP A 181 -12.19 -6.75 6.13
C ASP A 181 -13.59 -6.94 6.74
N TYR A 182 -13.61 -7.31 8.02
CA TYR A 182 -14.82 -7.49 8.80
C TYR A 182 -14.59 -7.11 10.26
N THR A 183 -15.70 -6.94 10.98
CA THR A 183 -15.68 -6.68 12.43
C THR A 183 -15.26 -7.93 13.20
N ALA A 184 -14.71 -7.75 14.41
CA ALA A 184 -14.29 -8.87 15.26
C ALA A 184 -15.40 -9.89 15.53
N THR A 185 -16.66 -9.42 15.53
CA THR A 185 -17.87 -10.17 15.86
C THR A 185 -18.60 -10.72 14.65
N ALA A 186 -18.12 -10.45 13.42
CA ALA A 186 -18.71 -11.04 12.23
C ALA A 186 -18.65 -12.57 12.32
N LEU A 187 -19.71 -13.24 11.88
CA LEU A 187 -19.81 -14.69 11.86
C LEU A 187 -19.57 -15.16 10.43
N LEU A 188 -18.43 -15.79 10.19
CA LEU A 188 -18.07 -16.35 8.89
C LEU A 188 -18.19 -17.87 8.90
N THR A 189 -18.13 -18.49 7.73
CA THR A 189 -18.34 -19.94 7.57
C THR A 189 -17.08 -20.76 7.78
N GLY A 190 -16.01 -20.19 8.34
CA GLY A 190 -14.81 -20.95 8.67
C GLY A 190 -13.55 -20.12 8.79
N TYR A 191 -12.41 -20.81 8.74
CA TYR A 191 -11.10 -20.22 8.79
C TYR A 191 -10.05 -21.09 8.08
N ILE A 192 -8.91 -20.50 7.76
CA ILE A 192 -7.77 -21.24 7.23
C ILE A 192 -6.75 -21.40 8.36
N LEU A 193 -6.51 -22.64 8.75
CA LEU A 193 -5.47 -23.03 9.69
C LEU A 193 -4.17 -23.29 8.94
N GLU A 194 -3.08 -22.68 9.36
CA GLU A 194 -1.73 -22.96 8.89
C GLU A 194 -0.92 -23.65 9.98
N LYS A 195 -0.14 -24.67 9.61
CA LYS A 195 0.85 -25.31 10.49
C LYS A 195 2.19 -25.43 9.77
N GLY A 196 3.27 -25.25 10.53
CA GLY A 196 4.64 -25.14 10.01
C GLY A 196 5.20 -23.75 10.25
N GLY A 197 6.39 -23.45 9.73
CA GLY A 197 6.85 -22.07 9.54
C GLY A 197 7.30 -21.27 10.76
N THR A 198 6.84 -21.57 11.97
CA THR A 198 7.08 -20.68 13.13
C THR A 198 8.55 -20.38 13.44
N THR A 199 9.47 -21.25 13.02
CA THR A 199 10.93 -21.08 13.15
C THR A 199 11.63 -20.82 11.82
N ASP A 200 10.88 -20.74 10.73
CA ASP A 200 11.44 -20.58 9.41
C ASP A 200 11.97 -19.15 9.23
N PRO A 201 13.10 -18.98 8.54
CA PRO A 201 13.60 -17.67 8.22
C PRO A 201 12.65 -16.97 7.25
N PHE A 202 12.48 -15.67 7.44
CA PHE A 202 11.68 -14.80 6.57
C PHE A 202 12.38 -13.46 6.43
N THR A 203 11.99 -12.66 5.44
CA THR A 203 12.53 -11.31 5.26
C THR A 203 11.49 -10.23 5.50
N SER A 204 11.92 -9.05 5.94
CA SER A 204 11.10 -7.85 5.81
C SER A 204 10.80 -7.57 4.33
N SER A 205 9.69 -6.90 4.04
CA SER A 205 9.45 -6.31 2.74
C SER A 205 10.53 -5.28 2.37
N ILE A 206 11.04 -5.32 1.15
CA ILE A 206 11.88 -4.28 0.56
C ILE A 206 11.30 -3.83 -0.78
N GLY A 207 11.40 -2.54 -1.09
CA GLY A 207 11.01 -2.01 -2.39
C GLY A 207 12.09 -2.17 -3.45
N THR A 208 11.76 -1.89 -4.70
CA THR A 208 12.69 -2.09 -5.85
C THR A 208 13.86 -1.10 -5.89
N GLU A 209 13.90 -0.10 -5.03
CA GLU A 209 14.96 0.91 -4.98
C GLU A 209 16.16 0.51 -4.13
N GLY A 210 16.02 -0.56 -3.34
CA GLY A 210 17.06 -1.02 -2.43
C GLY A 210 16.83 -0.51 -1.02
N GLY A 211 17.91 -0.50 -0.23
CA GLY A 211 17.86 -0.22 1.20
C GLY A 211 18.17 -1.45 2.04
N ASN A 212 17.68 -1.43 3.28
CA ASN A 212 17.97 -2.47 4.26
C ASN A 212 16.87 -3.52 4.27
N LEU A 213 17.24 -4.75 3.93
CA LEU A 213 16.43 -5.94 4.11
C LEU A 213 16.82 -6.61 5.42
N ILE A 214 15.85 -6.88 6.30
CA ILE A 214 16.10 -7.62 7.55
C ILE A 214 15.65 -9.06 7.35
N ILE A 215 16.54 -10.00 7.64
CA ILE A 215 16.26 -11.43 7.67
C ILE A 215 16.10 -11.84 9.12
N TYR A 216 14.97 -12.46 9.45
CA TYR A 216 14.59 -12.89 10.79
C TYR A 216 14.69 -14.41 10.94
N ASN A 217 14.57 -14.93 12.17
CA ASN A 217 14.47 -16.35 12.49
C ASN A 217 15.62 -17.23 11.95
N ILE A 218 16.82 -16.67 11.84
CA ILE A 218 18.04 -17.39 11.40
C ILE A 218 18.70 -18.21 12.53
N ILE A 219 17.89 -18.79 13.43
CA ILE A 219 18.37 -19.60 14.57
C ILE A 219 19.29 -20.72 14.06
N GLY A 220 20.47 -20.86 14.68
CA GLY A 220 21.47 -21.85 14.31
C GLY A 220 22.48 -21.39 13.25
N ILE A 221 22.32 -20.20 12.66
CA ILE A 221 23.32 -19.58 11.78
C ILE A 221 24.28 -18.74 12.63
N ASN A 222 25.58 -18.96 12.48
CA ASN A 222 26.63 -18.10 13.00
C ASN A 222 26.66 -16.78 12.23
N THR A 223 26.02 -15.76 12.79
CA THR A 223 25.90 -14.43 12.19
C THR A 223 27.23 -13.74 11.87
N THR A 224 28.35 -14.16 12.46
CA THR A 224 29.68 -13.56 12.22
C THR A 224 30.30 -14.03 10.91
N THR A 225 29.97 -15.26 10.48
CA THR A 225 30.46 -15.87 9.24
C THR A 225 29.34 -16.07 8.22
N ALA A 226 28.15 -15.57 8.52
CA ALA A 226 26.98 -15.71 7.65
C ALA A 226 27.19 -14.95 6.35
N THR A 227 26.84 -15.62 5.26
CA THR A 227 26.76 -15.07 3.92
C THR A 227 25.30 -15.13 3.48
N VAL A 228 24.90 -14.15 2.68
CA VAL A 228 23.57 -14.10 2.08
C VAL A 228 23.75 -14.06 0.57
N LYS A 229 23.01 -14.89 -0.14
CA LYS A 229 22.95 -14.89 -1.61
C LYS A 229 21.49 -14.84 -2.05
N PHE A 230 21.20 -14.01 -3.04
CA PHE A 230 19.93 -14.02 -3.75
C PHE A 230 20.09 -14.79 -5.04
N THR A 231 19.09 -15.56 -5.44
CA THR A 231 19.09 -16.25 -6.74
C THR A 231 17.74 -16.05 -7.40
N ALA A 232 17.73 -15.46 -8.59
CA ALA A 232 16.50 -15.18 -9.32
C ALA A 232 15.83 -16.48 -9.79
N ASN A 233 14.54 -16.65 -9.48
CA ASN A 233 13.86 -17.94 -9.70
C ASN A 233 13.28 -18.18 -11.10
N SER A 234 13.05 -17.15 -11.92
CA SER A 234 12.20 -17.35 -13.11
C SER A 234 12.45 -16.50 -14.33
N LEU A 235 13.29 -15.45 -14.28
CA LEU A 235 13.35 -14.46 -15.36
C LEU A 235 14.78 -14.08 -15.81
N GLY A 236 15.77 -14.95 -15.58
CA GLY A 236 17.15 -14.73 -16.05
C GLY A 236 17.78 -13.43 -15.51
N ARG A 237 17.35 -12.98 -14.33
CA ARG A 237 17.80 -11.72 -13.74
C ARG A 237 19.17 -11.89 -13.11
N PRO A 238 20.06 -10.89 -13.21
CA PRO A 238 21.30 -10.91 -12.45
C PRO A 238 21.00 -10.88 -10.95
N ASP A 239 21.83 -11.58 -10.19
CA ASP A 239 21.80 -11.50 -8.73
C ASP A 239 22.10 -10.04 -8.32
N PRO A 240 21.32 -9.45 -7.41
CA PRO A 240 21.53 -8.10 -6.93
C PRO A 240 22.90 -7.97 -6.23
N PRO A 241 23.65 -6.88 -6.43
CA PRO A 241 24.87 -6.65 -5.69
C PRO A 241 24.55 -6.42 -4.20
N ILE A 242 25.26 -7.14 -3.33
CA ILE A 242 25.17 -7.03 -1.87
C ILE A 242 26.38 -6.25 -1.35
N TYR A 243 26.16 -5.18 -0.60
CA TYR A 243 27.27 -4.37 -0.07
C TYR A 243 27.69 -4.77 1.34
N MET A 244 26.73 -5.11 2.19
CA MET A 244 27.00 -5.31 3.59
C MET A 244 25.97 -6.26 4.19
N VAL A 245 26.49 -7.22 4.94
CA VAL A 245 25.71 -8.02 5.88
C VAL A 245 26.16 -7.57 7.27
N SER A 246 25.27 -6.91 7.99
CA SER A 246 25.53 -6.45 9.36
C SER A 246 24.67 -7.22 10.35
N ARG A 247 25.25 -7.52 11.51
CA ARG A 247 24.54 -8.19 12.60
C ARG A 247 23.67 -7.17 13.33
N THR A 248 22.38 -7.47 13.45
CA THR A 248 21.47 -6.70 14.31
C THR A 248 21.31 -7.39 15.66
N THR A 249 21.03 -8.70 15.65
CA THR A 249 20.89 -9.52 16.88
C THR A 249 21.43 -10.94 16.64
N ALA A 250 21.28 -11.85 17.60
CA ALA A 250 21.60 -13.27 17.40
C ALA A 250 20.66 -13.97 16.39
N ASN A 251 19.46 -13.43 16.17
CA ASN A 251 18.43 -14.05 15.33
C ASN A 251 18.04 -13.16 14.12
N GLN A 252 18.83 -12.12 13.82
CA GLN A 252 18.55 -11.20 12.72
C GLN A 252 19.83 -10.75 12.00
N LEU A 253 19.76 -10.72 10.67
CA LEU A 253 20.76 -10.10 9.80
C LEU A 253 20.13 -8.93 9.05
N THR A 254 20.87 -7.84 8.91
CA THR A 254 20.51 -6.74 8.01
C THR A 254 21.41 -6.79 6.78
N VAL A 255 20.78 -6.86 5.61
CA VAL A 255 21.44 -6.87 4.30
C VAL A 255 21.15 -5.54 3.60
N SER A 256 22.20 -4.80 3.24
CA SER A 256 22.06 -3.56 2.47
C SER A 256 22.19 -3.83 0.98
N LEU A 257 21.13 -3.53 0.23
CA LEU A 257 21.04 -3.71 -1.23
C LEU A 257 21.18 -2.35 -1.95
N GLN A 258 22.01 -2.31 -3.00
CA GLN A 258 22.19 -1.10 -3.82
C GLN A 258 20.96 -0.75 -4.65
N THR A 259 20.41 -1.79 -5.26
CA THR A 259 19.21 -1.76 -6.08
C THR A 259 18.28 -2.79 -5.48
N GLY A 260 17.00 -2.47 -5.41
CA GLY A 260 16.05 -3.39 -4.84
C GLY A 260 15.84 -4.58 -5.76
N LEU A 261 15.17 -5.56 -5.18
CA LEU A 261 14.76 -6.78 -5.83
C LEU A 261 13.57 -6.48 -6.74
N ILE A 262 13.38 -7.22 -7.84
CA ILE A 262 12.16 -7.20 -8.66
C ILE A 262 11.69 -8.64 -8.84
N GLY A 263 10.42 -8.95 -8.53
CA GLY A 263 9.86 -10.31 -8.62
C GLY A 263 10.25 -11.24 -7.48
N TYR A 264 10.49 -12.53 -7.78
CA TYR A 264 10.81 -13.56 -6.77
C TYR A 264 12.29 -13.94 -6.74
N TYR A 265 12.82 -14.08 -5.53
CA TYR A 265 14.19 -14.56 -5.29
C TYR A 265 14.19 -15.68 -4.27
N ASP A 266 15.05 -16.67 -4.48
CA ASP A 266 15.50 -17.51 -3.37
C ASP A 266 16.54 -16.74 -2.56
N VAL A 267 16.38 -16.71 -1.23
CA VAL A 267 17.36 -16.12 -0.32
C VAL A 267 18.07 -17.24 0.41
N ILE A 268 19.33 -17.47 0.05
CA ILE A 268 20.19 -18.50 0.63
C ILE A 268 21.01 -17.83 1.73
N ILE A 269 20.88 -18.33 2.96
CA ILE A 269 21.61 -17.85 4.14
C ILE A 269 22.48 -19.00 4.63
N SER A 270 23.79 -18.84 4.56
CA SER A 270 24.72 -19.91 4.95
C SER A 270 25.88 -19.38 5.78
N ASP A 271 26.28 -20.15 6.78
CA ASP A 271 27.59 -20.02 7.42
C ASP A 271 28.49 -21.20 7.00
N THR A 272 29.50 -21.53 7.79
CA THR A 272 30.41 -22.65 7.49
C THR A 272 29.82 -24.05 7.77
N ILE A 273 28.63 -24.15 8.36
CA ILE A 273 28.02 -25.39 8.88
C ILE A 273 26.57 -25.55 8.38
N VAL A 274 25.75 -24.52 8.51
CA VAL A 274 24.31 -24.54 8.30
C VAL A 274 23.96 -23.65 7.10
N THR A 275 23.06 -24.16 6.25
CA THR A 275 22.43 -23.39 5.16
C THR A 275 20.92 -23.42 5.34
N LYS A 276 20.29 -22.26 5.23
CA LYS A 276 18.84 -22.09 5.15
C LYS A 276 18.47 -21.41 3.85
N ILE A 277 17.29 -21.73 3.32
CA ILE A 277 16.79 -21.14 2.07
C ILE A 277 15.38 -20.63 2.30
N ILE A 278 15.16 -19.35 2.02
CA ILE A 278 13.82 -18.75 1.91
C ILE A 278 13.43 -18.86 0.44
N LYS A 279 12.47 -19.74 0.13
CA LYS A 279 12.05 -19.99 -1.25
C LYS A 279 11.07 -18.93 -1.73
N LYS A 280 11.28 -18.44 -2.97
CA LYS A 280 10.39 -17.46 -3.63
C LYS A 280 10.02 -16.27 -2.73
N ASN A 281 11.01 -15.73 -2.04
CA ASN A 281 10.84 -14.56 -1.19
C ASN A 281 10.25 -13.39 -2.02
N PRO A 282 9.06 -12.90 -1.67
CA PRO A 282 8.41 -11.84 -2.41
C PRO A 282 9.06 -10.49 -2.10
N VAL A 283 9.19 -9.68 -3.13
CA VAL A 283 9.47 -8.25 -3.00
C VAL A 283 8.16 -7.54 -2.72
N GLN A 284 8.24 -6.35 -2.14
CA GLN A 284 7.07 -5.50 -1.99
C GLN A 284 6.33 -5.36 -3.34
N PRO A 285 5.01 -5.67 -3.41
CA PRO A 285 4.26 -5.58 -4.65
C PRO A 285 4.28 -4.18 -5.28
N PRO A 286 4.03 -4.06 -6.60
CA PRO A 286 3.85 -2.77 -7.24
C PRO A 286 2.75 -1.97 -6.53
N HIS A 287 2.96 -0.67 -6.34
CA HIS A 287 1.98 0.21 -5.73
C HIS A 287 1.76 1.42 -6.62
N ILE A 288 0.51 1.75 -6.91
CA ILE A 288 0.15 2.93 -7.71
C ILE A 288 -0.35 4.01 -6.75
N SER A 289 0.38 5.12 -6.68
CA SER A 289 0.06 6.24 -5.79
C SER A 289 -0.74 7.33 -6.47
N SER A 290 -0.64 7.48 -7.80
CA SER A 290 -1.51 8.36 -8.58
C SER A 290 -1.40 8.14 -10.10
N ILE A 291 -2.38 8.65 -10.84
CA ILE A 291 -2.46 8.55 -12.29
C ILE A 291 -2.73 9.91 -12.91
N VAL A 292 -2.02 10.23 -14.00
CA VAL A 292 -2.48 11.23 -14.97
C VAL A 292 -3.21 10.47 -16.07
N PRO A 293 -4.54 10.58 -16.17
CA PRO A 293 -5.34 9.71 -17.04
C PRO A 293 -5.27 10.15 -18.50
N GLY A 294 -5.42 9.17 -19.39
CA GLY A 294 -5.76 9.32 -20.81
C GLY A 294 -7.08 8.59 -21.08
N TYR A 295 -7.73 8.86 -22.22
CA TYR A 295 -9.08 8.36 -22.48
C TYR A 295 -9.26 7.77 -23.88
N LYS A 296 -8.52 8.27 -24.86
CA LYS A 296 -8.57 7.87 -26.27
C LYS A 296 -7.42 6.93 -26.61
N VAL A 297 -7.56 6.20 -27.71
CA VAL A 297 -6.44 5.45 -28.29
C VAL A 297 -5.26 6.40 -28.52
N GLY A 298 -4.07 6.00 -28.09
CA GLY A 298 -2.85 6.77 -28.23
C GLY A 298 -2.62 7.81 -27.13
N ASP A 299 -3.63 8.16 -26.33
CA ASP A 299 -3.45 9.07 -25.19
C ASP A 299 -2.40 8.52 -24.22
N LEU A 300 -1.54 9.40 -23.74
CA LEU A 300 -0.54 9.06 -22.74
C LEU A 300 -1.16 9.01 -21.34
N ILE A 301 -0.93 7.91 -20.64
CA ILE A 301 -1.15 7.78 -19.20
C ILE A 301 0.18 7.94 -18.50
N THR A 302 0.22 8.72 -17.43
CA THR A 302 1.35 8.71 -16.50
C THR A 302 0.98 7.95 -15.24
N VAL A 303 1.74 6.90 -14.95
CA VAL A 303 1.59 6.09 -13.74
C VAL A 303 2.66 6.52 -12.74
N ASN A 304 2.24 6.85 -11.52
CA ASN A 304 3.11 7.19 -10.40
C ASN A 304 2.91 6.17 -9.29
N GLY A 305 4.00 5.81 -8.61
CA GLY A 305 3.92 4.77 -7.60
C GLY A 305 5.27 4.29 -7.12
N LEU A 306 5.31 3.05 -6.65
CA LEU A 306 6.50 2.34 -6.20
C LEU A 306 6.63 0.99 -6.86
N ASN A 307 7.84 0.45 -6.74
CA ASN A 307 8.16 -0.92 -7.03
C ASN A 307 7.95 -1.27 -8.51
N PHE A 308 8.19 -0.29 -9.40
CA PHE A 308 8.18 -0.49 -10.85
C PHE A 308 9.53 -0.98 -11.40
N GLY A 309 10.54 -1.19 -10.53
CA GLY A 309 11.84 -1.70 -10.93
C GLY A 309 12.75 -0.68 -11.63
N ASN A 310 13.98 -1.11 -11.93
CA ASN A 310 14.95 -0.37 -12.74
C ASN A 310 14.99 -0.80 -14.21
N ASN A 311 14.26 -1.84 -14.58
CA ASN A 311 14.18 -2.33 -15.94
C ASN A 311 12.71 -2.31 -16.41
N ILE A 312 12.43 -1.44 -17.39
CA ILE A 312 11.07 -1.19 -17.87
C ILE A 312 10.46 -2.43 -18.52
N SER A 313 11.30 -3.32 -19.07
CA SER A 313 10.85 -4.58 -19.69
C SER A 313 10.29 -5.58 -18.66
N LEU A 314 10.45 -5.30 -17.37
CA LEU A 314 9.89 -6.12 -16.29
C LEU A 314 8.52 -5.63 -15.82
N ILE A 315 7.98 -4.55 -16.38
CA ILE A 315 6.55 -4.24 -16.24
C ILE A 315 5.83 -5.17 -17.23
N ASP A 316 5.31 -6.30 -16.73
CA ASP A 316 4.75 -7.36 -17.57
C ASP A 316 3.47 -6.86 -18.27
N TYR A 317 2.64 -6.14 -17.51
CA TYR A 317 1.46 -5.46 -18.03
C TYR A 317 1.00 -4.33 -17.12
N PHE A 318 0.25 -3.40 -17.69
CA PHE A 318 -0.54 -2.41 -16.97
C PHE A 318 -1.89 -2.22 -17.68
N TYR A 319 -2.97 -2.42 -16.93
CA TYR A 319 -4.35 -2.28 -17.37
C TYR A 319 -5.02 -1.12 -16.63
N PHE A 320 -5.66 -0.24 -17.40
CA PHE A 320 -6.38 0.91 -16.89
C PHE A 320 -7.88 0.74 -17.06
N SER A 321 -8.65 1.12 -16.03
CA SER A 321 -10.11 0.98 -15.90
C SER A 321 -10.64 -0.44 -15.67
N SER A 322 -11.92 -0.53 -15.32
CA SER A 322 -12.67 -1.78 -15.15
C SER A 322 -12.86 -2.60 -16.44
N TRP A 323 -12.52 -2.03 -17.60
CA TRP A 323 -12.46 -2.74 -18.88
C TRP A 323 -11.09 -3.35 -19.17
N TYR A 324 -10.12 -3.16 -18.27
CA TYR A 324 -8.75 -3.66 -18.41
C TYR A 324 -8.09 -3.21 -19.72
N VAL A 325 -8.24 -1.93 -20.08
CA VAL A 325 -7.66 -1.42 -21.32
C VAL A 325 -6.13 -1.48 -21.21
N PRO A 326 -5.42 -2.20 -22.10
CA PRO A 326 -3.97 -2.29 -22.07
C PRO A 326 -3.33 -0.94 -22.39
N CYS A 327 -2.23 -0.64 -21.71
CA CYS A 327 -1.47 0.57 -21.93
C CYS A 327 -0.01 0.22 -22.28
N THR A 328 0.35 0.39 -23.55
CA THR A 328 1.64 -0.03 -24.12
C THR A 328 2.02 0.88 -25.31
N PRO A 329 3.31 1.08 -25.62
CA PRO A 329 4.48 0.61 -24.86
C PRO A 329 4.66 1.40 -23.56
N VAL A 330 5.38 0.83 -22.60
CA VAL A 330 5.77 1.49 -21.36
C VAL A 330 7.14 2.14 -21.50
N SER A 331 7.35 3.31 -20.89
CA SER A 331 8.67 3.96 -20.80
C SER A 331 8.83 4.70 -19.48
N TYR A 332 10.02 4.66 -18.88
CA TYR A 332 10.23 5.34 -17.60
C TYR A 332 10.17 6.86 -17.76
N ARG A 333 9.44 7.49 -16.84
CA ARG A 333 9.63 8.91 -16.53
C ARG A 333 10.68 9.01 -15.41
N VAL A 334 10.49 8.25 -14.34
CA VAL A 334 11.41 8.17 -13.19
C VAL A 334 11.57 6.70 -12.85
N THR A 335 12.78 6.17 -12.95
CA THR A 335 13.10 4.78 -12.61
C THR A 335 12.54 4.41 -11.23
N HIS A 336 12.00 3.19 -11.08
CA HIS A 336 11.29 2.66 -9.89
C HIS A 336 9.94 3.29 -9.53
N ARG A 337 9.61 4.44 -10.13
CA ARG A 337 8.67 5.39 -9.52
C ARG A 337 7.59 5.91 -10.44
N SER A 338 7.91 6.08 -11.72
CA SER A 338 6.94 6.55 -12.69
C SER A 338 7.28 6.09 -14.08
N PHE A 339 6.26 5.66 -14.81
CA PHE A 339 6.34 5.37 -16.23
C PHE A 339 5.15 6.01 -16.95
N ILE A 340 5.31 6.19 -18.26
CA ILE A 340 4.23 6.56 -19.16
C ILE A 340 3.92 5.39 -20.09
N CYS A 341 2.70 5.34 -20.59
CA CYS A 341 2.30 4.40 -21.63
C CYS A 341 1.15 4.98 -22.46
N SER A 342 0.95 4.46 -23.66
CA SER A 342 -0.17 4.85 -24.53
C SER A 342 -1.33 3.87 -24.42
N LEU A 343 -2.55 4.38 -24.34
CA LEU A 343 -3.74 3.53 -24.40
C LEU A 343 -3.86 2.82 -25.74
N THR A 344 -4.05 1.50 -25.71
CA THR A 344 -4.23 0.69 -26.93
C THR A 344 -5.67 0.71 -27.44
N GLN A 345 -6.63 1.03 -26.57
CA GLN A 345 -8.06 1.09 -26.90
C GLN A 345 -8.68 2.36 -26.31
N GLN A 346 -9.79 2.80 -26.92
CA GLN A 346 -10.55 3.93 -26.42
C GLN A 346 -11.38 3.50 -25.20
N ILE A 347 -11.30 4.26 -24.12
CA ILE A 347 -12.21 4.09 -22.97
C ILE A 347 -13.52 4.84 -23.24
N TYR A 348 -13.41 6.10 -23.67
CA TYR A 348 -14.54 6.87 -24.22
C TYR A 348 -14.05 7.96 -25.18
N ALA A 349 -14.91 8.33 -26.14
CA ALA A 349 -14.59 9.32 -27.18
C ALA A 349 -14.47 10.75 -26.62
N ASP A 350 -15.25 11.05 -25.57
CA ASP A 350 -15.31 12.36 -24.95
C ASP A 350 -15.42 12.22 -23.41
N PRO A 351 -14.46 12.74 -22.63
CA PRO A 351 -14.56 12.77 -21.17
C PRO A 351 -15.77 13.53 -20.64
N ILE A 352 -16.38 14.42 -21.42
CA ILE A 352 -17.60 15.13 -21.03
C ILE A 352 -18.81 14.18 -21.06
N VAL A 353 -18.89 13.28 -22.03
CA VAL A 353 -19.95 12.27 -22.15
C VAL A 353 -19.68 11.07 -21.24
N GLY A 354 -18.43 10.58 -21.22
CA GLY A 354 -18.01 9.43 -20.42
C GLY A 354 -18.63 8.11 -20.87
N ASN A 355 -18.52 7.09 -20.02
CA ASN A 355 -19.22 5.82 -20.17
C ASN A 355 -19.53 5.23 -18.78
N THR A 356 -20.80 5.01 -18.49
CA THR A 356 -21.26 4.57 -17.17
C THR A 356 -21.04 3.08 -16.90
N ALA A 357 -20.65 2.32 -17.93
CA ALA A 357 -20.21 0.93 -17.78
C ALA A 357 -18.72 0.82 -17.39
N VAL A 358 -17.99 1.94 -17.30
CA VAL A 358 -16.56 1.97 -17.01
C VAL A 358 -16.29 2.69 -15.69
N ASN A 359 -15.51 2.05 -14.83
CA ASN A 359 -14.90 2.66 -13.65
C ASN A 359 -13.40 2.87 -13.91
N LEU A 360 -12.95 4.13 -14.02
CA LEU A 360 -11.53 4.44 -14.23
C LEU A 360 -10.66 4.22 -12.99
N GLY A 361 -11.25 4.17 -11.80
CA GLY A 361 -10.53 3.95 -10.55
C GLY A 361 -10.17 2.50 -10.26
N ILE A 362 -10.39 1.57 -11.19
CA ILE A 362 -9.93 0.17 -11.10
C ILE A 362 -8.73 -0.02 -12.03
N MET A 363 -7.67 -0.63 -11.53
CA MET A 363 -6.41 -0.78 -12.25
C MET A 363 -5.75 -2.10 -11.93
N SER A 364 -4.97 -2.65 -12.86
CA SER A 364 -4.14 -3.83 -12.60
C SER A 364 -2.73 -3.63 -13.14
N ILE A 365 -1.73 -4.12 -12.42
CA ILE A 365 -0.33 -4.03 -12.83
C ILE A 365 0.42 -5.30 -12.40
N SER A 366 1.32 -5.78 -13.24
CA SER A 366 2.31 -6.79 -12.86
C SER A 366 3.71 -6.27 -13.11
N VAL A 367 4.57 -6.43 -12.11
CA VAL A 367 5.99 -6.10 -12.21
C VAL A 367 6.80 -7.32 -11.82
N GLY A 368 7.45 -7.90 -12.81
CA GLY A 368 8.34 -9.02 -12.68
C GLY A 368 7.71 -10.29 -12.14
N GLY A 369 6.48 -10.56 -12.54
CA GLY A 369 5.65 -11.69 -12.12
C GLY A 369 4.84 -11.44 -10.85
N ILE A 370 5.02 -10.31 -10.16
CA ILE A 370 4.19 -9.95 -9.00
C ILE A 370 3.06 -9.03 -9.47
N SER A 371 1.85 -9.57 -9.41
CA SER A 371 0.62 -8.93 -9.84
C SER A 371 -0.11 -8.26 -8.69
N ARG A 372 -0.68 -7.09 -8.97
CA ARG A 372 -1.69 -6.41 -8.16
C ARG A 372 -2.90 -6.17 -9.03
N LEU A 373 -3.92 -6.99 -8.82
CA LEU A 373 -5.14 -6.96 -9.59
C LEU A 373 -6.18 -6.07 -8.91
N ASN A 374 -7.01 -5.42 -9.73
CA ASN A 374 -8.20 -4.68 -9.27
C ASN A 374 -7.92 -3.65 -8.16
N ILE A 375 -6.76 -3.00 -8.27
CA ILE A 375 -6.38 -1.90 -7.39
C ILE A 375 -7.43 -0.81 -7.53
N THR A 376 -8.05 -0.47 -6.41
CA THR A 376 -8.94 0.68 -6.28
C THR A 376 -8.29 1.73 -5.40
N ARG A 377 -8.98 2.86 -5.17
CA ARG A 377 -8.48 3.92 -4.29
C ARG A 377 -7.12 4.43 -4.75
N VAL A 378 -7.02 4.67 -6.06
CA VAL A 378 -5.88 5.32 -6.70
C VAL A 378 -6.29 6.76 -7.02
N PRO A 379 -5.60 7.77 -6.46
CA PRO A 379 -5.85 9.17 -6.79
C PRO A 379 -5.60 9.47 -8.27
N ILE A 380 -6.58 10.08 -8.94
CA ILE A 380 -6.52 10.48 -10.34
C ILE A 380 -6.30 11.99 -10.42
N TYR A 381 -5.32 12.40 -11.20
CA TYR A 381 -4.98 13.80 -11.41
C TYR A 381 -6.04 14.51 -12.25
N ASN A 382 -6.54 15.61 -11.70
CA ASN A 382 -7.39 16.56 -12.38
C ASN A 382 -6.55 17.76 -12.82
N SER A 383 -6.32 17.88 -14.12
CA SER A 383 -5.54 18.97 -14.70
C SER A 383 -6.20 20.34 -14.57
N LEU A 384 -7.53 20.39 -14.41
CA LEU A 384 -8.28 21.65 -14.33
C LEU A 384 -8.14 22.32 -12.96
N THR A 385 -8.29 21.52 -11.90
CA THR A 385 -8.16 21.98 -10.50
C THR A 385 -6.74 21.81 -9.99
N ASN A 386 -5.86 21.19 -10.78
CA ASN A 386 -4.47 20.96 -10.42
C ASN A 386 -4.36 20.17 -9.09
N SER A 387 -5.19 19.15 -8.93
CA SER A 387 -5.33 18.35 -7.70
C SER A 387 -5.43 16.86 -8.03
N LEU A 388 -5.36 16.00 -7.01
CA LEU A 388 -5.74 14.59 -7.16
C LEU A 388 -7.15 14.39 -6.62
N ILE A 389 -7.92 13.49 -7.24
CA ILE A 389 -9.26 13.12 -6.80
C ILE A 389 -9.33 11.61 -6.65
N MET A 390 -9.92 11.15 -5.56
CA MET A 390 -10.15 9.73 -5.27
C MET A 390 -11.53 9.57 -4.63
N TYR A 391 -12.15 8.41 -4.80
CA TYR A 391 -13.39 8.08 -4.08
C TYR A 391 -13.15 7.05 -2.97
N SER A 392 -14.06 7.00 -1.99
CA SER A 392 -14.01 6.07 -0.85
C SER A 392 -14.29 4.64 -1.28
N GLY A 393 -13.85 3.69 -0.44
CA GLY A 393 -14.22 2.28 -0.59
C GLY A 393 -15.67 1.98 -0.22
N ASN A 394 -16.25 2.72 0.73
CA ASN A 394 -17.56 2.40 1.29
C ASN A 394 -18.62 3.45 0.89
N PRO A 395 -19.89 3.05 0.69
CA PRO A 395 -21.01 3.97 0.62
C PRO A 395 -21.26 4.78 1.91
N ARG A 396 -22.14 5.77 1.76
CA ARG A 396 -22.62 6.74 2.75
C ARG A 396 -23.06 6.09 4.06
N GLY A 397 -22.54 6.58 5.18
CA GLY A 397 -22.98 6.18 6.54
C GLY A 397 -21.86 5.71 7.46
N VAL A 398 -20.71 5.37 6.90
CA VAL A 398 -19.62 4.77 7.68
C VAL A 398 -18.56 5.82 8.05
N PHE A 399 -18.00 6.57 7.09
CA PHE A 399 -16.81 7.40 7.37
C PHE A 399 -16.74 8.70 6.55
N THR A 400 -16.70 9.87 7.20
CA THR A 400 -16.47 11.18 6.54
C THR A 400 -14.99 11.58 6.44
N ASN A 401 -14.12 11.00 7.28
CA ASN A 401 -12.76 11.47 7.52
C ASN A 401 -11.67 10.47 7.11
N TYR A 402 -11.92 9.69 6.06
CA TYR A 402 -10.99 8.66 5.57
C TYR A 402 -9.54 9.18 5.45
N PHE A 403 -9.37 10.40 4.93
CA PHE A 403 -8.07 10.97 4.57
C PHE A 403 -7.56 12.08 5.51
N SER A 404 -8.38 12.66 6.39
CA SER A 404 -7.91 13.66 7.37
C SER A 404 -6.94 13.05 8.39
N TYR A 405 -7.01 11.74 8.62
CA TYR A 405 -6.07 10.98 9.46
C TYR A 405 -4.78 10.59 8.74
N GLU A 406 -4.66 10.84 7.44
CA GLU A 406 -3.53 10.40 6.61
C GLU A 406 -2.38 11.40 6.54
N THR A 407 -2.46 12.52 7.27
CA THR A 407 -1.54 13.67 7.15
C THR A 407 -1.46 14.28 5.74
N MET A 408 -2.10 13.66 4.74
CA MET A 408 -2.40 14.22 3.45
C MET A 408 -3.58 15.16 3.60
N ALA A 409 -3.31 16.46 3.51
CA ALA A 409 -4.35 17.48 3.52
C ALA A 409 -5.32 17.19 2.36
N SER A 410 -6.50 16.73 2.72
CA SER A 410 -7.57 16.39 1.81
C SER A 410 -8.85 17.05 2.30
N VAL A 411 -9.74 17.33 1.35
CA VAL A 411 -11.07 17.85 1.63
C VAL A 411 -12.09 16.98 0.93
N VAL A 412 -13.27 16.82 1.53
CA VAL A 412 -14.39 16.20 0.83
C VAL A 412 -14.72 17.04 -0.40
N LEU A 413 -14.67 16.43 -1.57
CA LEU A 413 -14.97 17.06 -2.83
C LEU A 413 -16.49 17.23 -2.94
N THR A 414 -16.92 18.49 -3.05
CA THR A 414 -18.31 18.84 -3.31
C THR A 414 -18.36 19.50 -4.69
N PRO A 415 -18.66 18.75 -5.77
CA PRO A 415 -18.43 19.21 -7.13
C PRO A 415 -19.42 20.32 -7.51
N GLN A 416 -18.91 21.46 -7.96
CA GLN A 416 -19.70 22.66 -8.28
C GLN A 416 -19.64 23.03 -9.76
N SER A 417 -18.76 22.38 -10.53
CA SER A 417 -18.61 22.58 -11.98
C SER A 417 -18.97 21.34 -12.80
N PRO A 418 -19.39 21.49 -14.07
CA PRO A 418 -19.68 20.36 -14.95
C PRO A 418 -18.48 19.42 -15.13
N ASN A 419 -17.26 19.98 -15.12
CA ASN A 419 -16.04 19.20 -15.28
C ASN A 419 -15.77 18.28 -14.08
N GLU A 420 -16.03 18.74 -12.86
CA GLU A 420 -15.92 17.90 -11.67
C GLU A 420 -17.00 16.81 -11.67
N HIS A 421 -18.24 17.11 -12.05
CA HIS A 421 -19.29 16.09 -12.20
C HIS A 421 -18.90 15.03 -13.24
N ASN A 422 -18.40 15.45 -14.39
CA ASN A 422 -17.98 14.54 -15.46
C ASN A 422 -16.80 13.67 -15.00
N LEU A 423 -15.82 14.25 -14.32
CA LEU A 423 -14.70 13.50 -13.76
C LEU A 423 -15.19 12.47 -12.74
N MET A 424 -16.03 12.87 -11.79
CA MET A 424 -16.55 11.95 -10.76
C MET A 424 -17.34 10.79 -11.35
N ARG A 425 -18.17 11.06 -12.36
CA ARG A 425 -18.87 10.03 -13.14
C ARG A 425 -17.89 9.05 -13.79
N ASN A 426 -16.83 9.57 -14.42
CA ASN A 426 -15.86 8.72 -15.11
C ASN A 426 -14.99 7.91 -14.12
N LEU A 427 -14.69 8.48 -12.95
CA LEU A 427 -13.94 7.80 -11.89
C LEU A 427 -14.69 6.59 -11.36
N ASN A 428 -15.95 6.76 -11.00
CA ASN A 428 -16.81 5.69 -10.54
C ASN A 428 -18.27 6.08 -10.89
N PRO A 429 -18.93 5.39 -11.84
CA PRO A 429 -20.23 5.78 -12.38
C PRO A 429 -21.39 5.40 -11.44
N VAL A 430 -21.26 5.79 -10.18
CA VAL A 430 -22.21 5.56 -9.09
C VAL A 430 -22.60 6.90 -8.46
N ASN A 431 -23.50 6.88 -7.48
CA ASN A 431 -23.81 8.11 -6.76
C ASN A 431 -22.60 8.57 -5.94
N CYS A 432 -22.41 9.86 -5.85
CA CYS A 432 -21.48 10.46 -4.92
C CYS A 432 -22.23 11.07 -3.74
N VAL A 433 -21.61 11.08 -2.57
CA VAL A 433 -22.10 11.87 -1.46
C VAL A 433 -21.67 13.32 -1.67
N TYR A 434 -22.65 14.21 -1.64
CA TYR A 434 -22.48 15.64 -1.71
C TYR A 434 -22.48 16.18 -0.28
N ASP A 435 -21.37 16.79 0.18
CA ASP A 435 -21.23 17.18 1.59
C ASP A 435 -22.08 18.41 1.93
N SER A 436 -23.17 18.17 2.64
CA SER A 436 -24.21 19.16 2.91
C SER A 436 -24.77 19.04 4.32
N ASN A 437 -25.26 20.16 4.86
CA ASN A 437 -26.10 20.16 6.04
C ASN A 437 -27.57 20.20 5.60
N HIS A 438 -28.39 19.34 6.20
CA HIS A 438 -29.83 19.48 6.11
C HIS A 438 -30.32 20.49 7.16
N VAL A 439 -31.15 21.42 6.73
CA VAL A 439 -31.84 22.41 7.55
C VAL A 439 -33.32 22.42 7.15
N VAL A 440 -34.19 23.02 7.97
CA VAL A 440 -35.65 23.03 7.71
C VAL A 440 -36.00 23.53 6.31
N ALA A 441 -35.24 24.51 5.79
CA ALA A 441 -35.47 25.09 4.47
C ALA A 441 -34.85 24.30 3.30
N GLY A 442 -34.09 23.23 3.54
CA GLY A 442 -33.46 22.39 2.52
C GLY A 442 -32.01 22.02 2.82
N TYR A 443 -31.12 22.13 1.83
CA TYR A 443 -29.72 21.72 1.96
C TYR A 443 -28.76 22.87 1.63
N ASN A 444 -27.76 23.05 2.49
CA ASN A 444 -26.67 24.00 2.28
C ASN A 444 -25.30 23.31 2.24
N PHE A 445 -24.33 23.94 1.58
CA PHE A 445 -22.97 23.40 1.51
C PHE A 445 -22.33 23.34 2.89
N LYS A 446 -21.72 22.19 3.23
CA LYS A 446 -20.95 22.04 4.47
C LYS A 446 -19.47 22.42 4.31
N ALA A 447 -18.95 22.32 3.08
CA ALA A 447 -17.56 22.61 2.74
C ALA A 447 -17.44 23.27 1.36
N GLY A 448 -16.23 23.75 1.05
CA GLY A 448 -15.88 24.34 -0.24
C GLY A 448 -16.18 25.85 -0.36
N PRO A 449 -16.01 26.43 -1.56
CA PRO A 449 -16.10 27.88 -1.78
C PRO A 449 -17.47 28.51 -1.45
N ASN A 450 -18.53 27.70 -1.47
CA ASN A 450 -19.91 28.14 -1.25
C ASN A 450 -20.47 27.69 0.11
N ILE A 451 -19.61 27.43 1.11
CA ILE A 451 -20.00 26.99 2.45
C ILE A 451 -21.16 27.83 3.02
N GLY A 452 -22.20 27.16 3.52
CA GLY A 452 -23.41 27.79 4.07
C GLY A 452 -24.46 28.24 3.04
N ALA A 453 -24.13 28.32 1.74
CA ALA A 453 -25.11 28.68 0.72
C ALA A 453 -26.11 27.55 0.44
N TYR A 454 -27.38 27.89 0.25
CA TYR A 454 -28.44 26.94 -0.10
C TYR A 454 -28.35 26.54 -1.57
N PHE A 455 -28.23 25.23 -1.83
CA PHE A 455 -28.26 24.70 -3.19
C PHE A 455 -29.54 23.90 -3.49
N ILE A 456 -30.29 23.48 -2.47
CA ILE A 456 -31.64 22.92 -2.58
C ILE A 456 -32.54 23.62 -1.57
N ASN A 457 -33.69 24.10 -2.03
CA ASN A 457 -34.73 24.69 -1.19
C ASN A 457 -35.95 23.75 -1.16
N SER A 458 -36.17 23.11 -0.01
CA SER A 458 -37.25 22.13 0.17
C SER A 458 -38.64 22.75 0.19
N THR A 459 -38.76 23.98 0.70
CA THR A 459 -40.05 24.71 0.75
C THR A 459 -40.51 25.15 -0.63
N ALA A 460 -39.59 25.73 -1.41
CA ALA A 460 -39.88 26.20 -2.77
C ALA A 460 -39.83 25.08 -3.82
N LYS A 461 -39.32 23.89 -3.45
CA LYS A 461 -39.03 22.77 -4.36
C LYS A 461 -38.16 23.21 -5.54
N THR A 462 -37.12 24.00 -5.24
CA THR A 462 -36.17 24.52 -6.22
C THR A 462 -34.73 24.12 -5.86
N TYR A 463 -33.85 24.22 -6.84
CA TYR A 463 -32.40 24.06 -6.65
C TYR A 463 -31.66 25.18 -7.39
N SER A 464 -30.43 25.47 -6.95
CA SER A 464 -29.62 26.53 -7.55
C SER A 464 -28.66 25.97 -8.61
N ASN A 465 -29.04 26.07 -9.88
CA ASN A 465 -28.14 25.71 -10.99
C ASN A 465 -26.91 26.64 -11.08
N ALA A 466 -26.97 27.84 -10.50
CA ALA A 466 -25.81 28.75 -10.44
C ALA A 466 -24.74 28.24 -9.46
N LEU A 467 -25.14 27.54 -8.40
CA LEU A 467 -24.21 27.01 -7.38
C LEU A 467 -23.76 25.57 -7.68
N VAL A 468 -24.57 24.79 -8.41
CA VAL A 468 -24.26 23.42 -8.82
C VAL A 468 -24.42 23.33 -10.33
N VAL A 469 -23.48 23.94 -11.05
CA VAL A 469 -23.55 24.08 -12.50
C VAL A 469 -23.48 22.70 -13.15
N GLY A 470 -24.50 22.38 -13.96
CA GLY A 470 -24.61 21.07 -14.65
C GLY A 470 -25.53 20.08 -13.96
N CYS A 471 -26.14 20.44 -12.82
CA CYS A 471 -27.22 19.68 -12.21
C CYS A 471 -28.49 19.73 -13.07
N LEU A 472 -29.03 18.55 -13.40
CA LEU A 472 -30.22 18.38 -14.24
C LEU A 472 -31.52 18.25 -13.44
N GLY A 473 -31.45 18.23 -12.10
CA GLY A 473 -32.62 18.24 -11.24
C GLY A 473 -32.42 17.65 -9.85
N VAL A 474 -33.52 17.56 -9.13
CA VAL A 474 -33.62 16.98 -7.78
C VAL A 474 -34.82 16.05 -7.78
N ASP A 475 -34.65 14.83 -7.31
CA ASP A 475 -35.75 13.87 -7.18
C ASP A 475 -36.77 14.37 -6.14
N ALA A 476 -38.04 14.08 -6.34
CA ALA A 476 -39.13 14.69 -5.56
C ALA A 476 -39.07 14.34 -4.05
N ASP A 477 -38.49 13.19 -3.72
CA ASP A 477 -38.32 12.69 -2.36
C ASP A 477 -37.23 13.43 -1.57
N VAL A 478 -36.25 14.03 -2.24
CA VAL A 478 -35.22 14.86 -1.60
C VAL A 478 -35.84 16.05 -0.87
N TYR A 479 -36.91 16.64 -1.43
CA TYR A 479 -37.55 17.81 -0.84
C TYR A 479 -38.35 17.49 0.43
N THR A 480 -38.75 16.23 0.62
CA THR A 480 -39.60 15.81 1.75
C THR A 480 -38.86 14.98 2.79
N GLN A 481 -37.75 14.33 2.42
CA GLN A 481 -36.97 13.50 3.32
C GLN A 481 -35.81 14.27 3.96
N VAL A 482 -35.64 14.04 5.26
CA VAL A 482 -34.52 14.59 6.04
C VAL A 482 -33.34 13.65 5.95
N VAL A 483 -32.27 14.12 5.33
CA VAL A 483 -31.08 13.33 5.07
C VAL A 483 -29.86 14.01 5.72
N THR A 484 -29.40 13.49 6.86
CA THR A 484 -28.50 14.23 7.78
C THR A 484 -27.00 14.13 7.46
N ASN A 485 -26.56 13.18 6.63
CA ASN A 485 -25.15 12.90 6.36
C ASN A 485 -24.75 13.17 4.89
N GLY A 486 -24.92 14.40 4.40
CA GLY A 486 -24.77 14.75 2.98
C GLY A 486 -25.95 14.28 2.11
N ILE A 487 -26.01 14.61 0.83
CA ILE A 487 -27.09 14.12 -0.08
C ILE A 487 -26.48 13.30 -1.21
N ALA A 488 -27.17 12.27 -1.69
CA ALA A 488 -26.68 11.52 -2.84
C ALA A 488 -26.86 12.36 -4.12
N PHE A 489 -25.83 12.42 -4.94
CA PHE A 489 -25.89 12.98 -6.28
C PHE A 489 -25.52 11.89 -7.28
N ASN A 490 -26.45 11.55 -8.15
CA ASN A 490 -26.24 10.59 -9.21
C ASN A 490 -25.38 11.23 -10.30
N THR A 491 -24.13 10.77 -10.43
CA THR A 491 -23.16 11.34 -11.37
C THR A 491 -23.51 11.08 -12.84
N VAL A 492 -24.37 10.08 -13.11
CA VAL A 492 -24.87 9.73 -14.44
C VAL A 492 -26.05 10.60 -14.84
N SER A 493 -27.13 10.58 -14.05
CA SER A 493 -28.34 11.37 -14.34
C SER A 493 -28.17 12.84 -14.01
N LYS A 494 -27.10 13.20 -13.28
CA LYS A 494 -26.79 14.53 -12.76
C LYS A 494 -27.92 15.10 -11.90
N LYS A 495 -28.56 14.24 -11.11
CA LYS A 495 -29.66 14.59 -10.21
C LYS A 495 -29.32 14.29 -8.75
N PHE A 496 -29.84 15.09 -7.84
CA PHE A 496 -29.85 14.77 -6.42
C PHE A 496 -30.95 13.74 -6.12
N SER A 497 -30.63 12.75 -5.28
CA SER A 497 -31.58 11.72 -4.82
C SER A 497 -31.51 11.56 -3.30
N ASN A 498 -32.56 10.99 -2.70
CA ASN A 498 -32.67 10.84 -1.24
C ASN A 498 -31.59 9.94 -0.60
N GLY A 499 -30.79 9.25 -1.41
CA GLY A 499 -29.67 8.44 -0.93
C GLY A 499 -30.06 7.09 -0.35
N THR A 500 -31.23 6.55 -0.70
CA THR A 500 -31.50 5.10 -0.56
C THR A 500 -30.57 4.24 -1.43
N ILE A 501 -29.89 4.86 -2.39
CA ILE A 501 -28.93 4.21 -3.30
C ILE A 501 -27.50 4.40 -2.73
N PRO A 502 -26.62 3.37 -2.81
CA PRO A 502 -25.22 3.50 -2.41
C PRO A 502 -24.56 4.73 -3.04
N ALA A 503 -23.95 5.57 -2.21
CA ALA A 503 -23.28 6.79 -2.62
C ALA A 503 -21.91 6.90 -1.97
N TYR A 504 -20.86 7.23 -2.72
CA TYR A 504 -19.47 7.20 -2.25
C TYR A 504 -18.93 8.60 -2.00
N TRP A 505 -18.09 8.77 -0.99
CA TRP A 505 -17.40 10.04 -0.75
C TRP A 505 -16.29 10.23 -1.77
N TYR A 506 -16.10 11.46 -2.24
CA TYR A 506 -14.97 11.83 -3.07
C TYR A 506 -14.10 12.80 -2.29
N TYR A 507 -12.80 12.68 -2.47
CA TYR A 507 -11.80 13.46 -1.77
C TYR A 507 -10.88 14.12 -2.78
N GLN A 508 -10.63 15.39 -2.55
CA GLN A 508 -9.65 16.17 -3.28
C GLN A 508 -8.39 16.34 -2.44
N PHE A 509 -7.24 16.04 -3.03
CA PHE A 509 -5.93 16.28 -2.45
C PHE A 509 -5.29 17.43 -3.22
N SER A 510 -5.19 18.57 -2.55
CA SER A 510 -4.53 19.73 -3.11
C SER A 510 -3.02 19.60 -2.90
N PHE A 511 -2.24 19.87 -3.94
CA PHE A 511 -0.81 19.98 -3.76
C PHE A 511 -0.49 21.25 -2.97
N ALA A 512 0.50 21.18 -2.07
CA ALA A 512 1.01 22.40 -1.46
C ALA A 512 1.56 23.32 -2.56
N PRO A 513 1.37 24.63 -2.47
CA PRO A 513 1.79 25.57 -3.50
C PRO A 513 3.31 25.67 -3.63
N THR A 514 4.06 25.23 -2.61
CA THR A 514 5.52 25.35 -2.59
C THR A 514 6.17 24.15 -1.91
N VAL A 515 7.35 23.78 -2.41
CA VAL A 515 8.18 22.74 -1.83
C VAL A 515 8.95 23.35 -0.67
N THR A 516 9.02 22.68 0.48
CA THR A 516 9.74 23.19 1.65
C THR A 516 10.56 22.06 2.27
N PHE A 517 11.72 22.36 2.86
CA PHE A 517 12.42 21.36 3.66
C PHE A 517 11.72 21.21 5.01
N THR A 518 11.59 19.97 5.51
CA THR A 518 10.92 19.74 6.81
C THR A 518 11.87 19.86 7.99
N THR A 519 13.18 19.79 7.75
CA THR A 519 14.22 19.85 8.78
C THR A 519 15.42 20.65 8.28
N ASN A 520 16.23 21.15 9.21
CA ASN A 520 17.57 21.68 8.93
C ASN A 520 18.62 20.57 9.06
N GLY A 521 19.71 20.66 8.31
CA GLY A 521 20.84 19.75 8.50
C GLY A 521 22.03 20.02 7.60
N THR A 522 23.21 19.56 8.03
CA THR A 522 24.38 19.45 7.16
C THR A 522 24.55 17.98 6.79
N LEU A 523 24.49 17.70 5.49
CA LEU A 523 24.76 16.39 4.93
C LEU A 523 26.22 16.37 4.49
N THR A 524 26.96 15.33 4.86
CA THR A 524 28.38 15.20 4.51
C THR A 524 28.58 13.95 3.66
N LEU A 525 29.16 14.12 2.47
CA LEU A 525 29.56 13.02 1.59
C LEU A 525 31.07 12.97 1.44
N GLY A 526 31.62 11.83 1.05
CA GLY A 526 32.99 11.75 0.55
C GLY A 526 33.12 12.36 -0.85
N THR A 527 34.35 12.57 -1.32
CA THR A 527 34.58 13.01 -2.70
C THR A 527 34.11 12.06 -3.80
N PRO A 528 33.94 10.72 -3.59
CA PRO A 528 33.27 9.87 -4.57
C PRO A 528 31.79 10.18 -4.76
N GLY A 529 31.21 11.10 -3.97
CA GLY A 529 29.78 11.35 -3.94
C GLY A 529 29.06 10.32 -3.09
N GLY A 530 27.78 10.10 -3.39
CA GLY A 530 26.97 9.12 -2.68
C GLY A 530 25.48 9.41 -2.72
N TRP A 531 24.73 8.57 -2.04
CA TRP A 531 23.29 8.70 -1.88
C TRP A 531 22.97 9.57 -0.67
N ILE A 532 22.11 10.57 -0.85
CA ILE A 532 21.52 11.34 0.25
C ILE A 532 20.00 11.37 0.12
N ILE A 533 19.33 11.58 1.25
CA ILE A 533 17.88 11.74 1.34
C ILE A 533 17.60 13.13 1.93
N LEU A 534 16.82 13.94 1.21
CA LEU A 534 16.36 15.24 1.64
C LEU A 534 14.92 15.11 2.11
N LEU A 535 14.60 15.50 3.35
CA LEU A 535 13.21 15.53 3.81
C LEU A 535 12.54 16.82 3.34
N VAL A 536 11.45 16.67 2.57
CA VAL A 536 10.72 17.77 1.94
C VAL A 536 9.22 17.65 2.19
N ARG A 537 8.48 18.74 1.99
CA ARG A 537 7.01 18.76 1.91
C ARG A 537 6.61 19.49 0.63
N GLY A 538 5.39 19.26 0.19
CA GLY A 538 4.82 19.95 -0.96
C GLY A 538 5.27 19.45 -2.32
N MET A 539 5.81 18.22 -2.38
CA MET A 539 5.97 17.56 -3.67
C MET A 539 4.61 17.27 -4.29
N ARG A 540 4.55 17.36 -5.62
CA ARG A 540 3.30 17.25 -6.38
C ARG A 540 3.07 15.80 -6.84
N LEU A 541 3.57 15.48 -8.03
CA LEU A 541 3.55 14.14 -8.61
C LEU A 541 4.96 13.61 -8.70
N THR A 542 5.14 12.32 -8.43
CA THR A 542 6.40 11.60 -8.57
C THR A 542 7.01 11.74 -9.98
N SER A 543 6.19 11.94 -11.01
CA SER A 543 6.58 12.22 -12.40
C SER A 543 7.03 13.65 -12.68
N GLY A 544 6.99 14.54 -11.68
CA GLY A 544 7.41 15.92 -11.80
C GLY A 544 8.85 16.09 -12.29
N VAL A 545 9.18 17.27 -12.79
CA VAL A 545 10.56 17.67 -13.09
C VAL A 545 11.19 18.17 -11.81
N TYR A 546 12.07 17.38 -11.23
CA TYR A 546 12.82 17.73 -10.03
C TYR A 546 14.22 18.18 -10.40
N THR A 547 14.65 19.33 -9.90
CA THR A 547 16.05 19.74 -9.95
C THR A 547 16.54 20.05 -8.55
N VAL A 548 17.78 19.66 -8.25
CA VAL A 548 18.43 20.00 -6.98
C VAL A 548 19.67 20.81 -7.30
N LYS A 549 19.84 21.95 -6.63
CA LYS A 549 21.04 22.79 -6.73
C LYS A 549 21.80 22.80 -5.41
N ARG A 550 23.13 22.86 -5.50
CA ARG A 550 24.06 23.14 -4.41
C ARG A 550 24.65 24.53 -4.65
N GLY A 551 24.27 25.51 -3.83
CA GLY A 551 24.48 26.93 -4.14
C GLY A 551 23.80 27.29 -5.46
N ALA A 552 24.54 27.88 -6.38
CA ALA A 552 24.05 28.23 -7.72
C ALA A 552 24.10 27.06 -8.74
N VAL A 553 24.78 25.96 -8.41
CA VAL A 553 25.09 24.88 -9.36
C VAL A 553 24.05 23.77 -9.28
N GLN A 554 23.44 23.41 -10.40
CA GLN A 554 22.58 22.21 -10.48
C GLN A 554 23.42 20.95 -10.33
N ILE A 555 23.02 20.06 -9.43
CA ILE A 555 23.65 18.76 -9.27
C ILE A 555 23.15 17.86 -10.41
N SER A 556 24.07 17.32 -11.21
CA SER A 556 23.78 16.30 -12.23
C SER A 556 23.48 14.96 -11.57
N ALA A 557 22.36 14.88 -10.86
CA ALA A 557 21.96 13.73 -10.08
C ALA A 557 20.62 13.18 -10.57
N THR A 558 20.46 11.86 -10.46
CA THR A 558 19.15 11.22 -10.56
C THR A 558 18.37 11.54 -9.30
N VAL A 559 17.22 12.19 -9.48
CA VAL A 559 16.32 12.56 -8.39
C VAL A 559 15.20 11.53 -8.31
N ILE A 560 15.05 10.90 -7.15
CA ILE A 560 14.03 9.88 -6.91
C ILE A 560 13.12 10.35 -5.78
N PRO A 561 11.92 10.89 -6.07
CA PRO A 561 10.95 11.25 -5.04
C PRO A 561 10.38 10.00 -4.34
N PHE A 562 10.24 10.05 -3.01
CA PHE A 562 9.66 8.98 -2.20
C PHE A 562 8.15 9.16 -1.96
N THR A 563 7.45 8.04 -1.70
CA THR A 563 5.97 7.91 -1.66
C THR A 563 5.22 8.99 -0.95
N ASN A 564 5.70 9.43 0.20
CA ASN A 564 4.89 10.25 1.08
C ASN A 564 4.92 11.72 0.66
N ASN A 565 5.45 12.01 -0.54
CA ASN A 565 5.81 13.35 -0.96
C ASN A 565 6.65 14.10 0.09
N GLY A 566 7.34 13.29 0.91
CA GLY A 566 7.96 13.66 2.18
C GLY A 566 9.49 13.66 2.12
N SER A 567 10.07 13.09 1.06
CA SER A 567 11.51 13.07 0.87
C SER A 567 11.91 12.86 -0.59
N ILE A 568 13.14 13.28 -0.91
CA ILE A 568 13.78 13.13 -2.21
C ILE A 568 15.10 12.42 -2.01
N GLY A 569 15.29 11.32 -2.73
CA GLY A 569 16.56 10.65 -2.89
C GLY A 569 17.40 11.30 -3.98
N LEU A 570 18.70 11.45 -3.74
CA LEU A 570 19.64 12.07 -4.65
C LEU A 570 20.94 11.29 -4.70
N THR A 571 21.33 10.83 -5.89
CA THR A 571 22.68 10.31 -6.13
C THR A 571 23.60 11.46 -6.53
N VAL A 572 24.39 11.96 -5.58
CA VAL A 572 25.37 13.01 -5.85
C VAL A 572 26.59 12.37 -6.53
N PRO A 573 26.98 12.82 -7.73
CA PRO A 573 28.19 12.32 -8.40
C PRO A 573 29.45 12.72 -7.62
N PRO A 574 30.62 12.14 -7.95
CA PRO A 574 31.89 12.60 -7.42
C PRO A 574 32.05 14.12 -7.52
N SER A 575 32.44 14.78 -6.43
CA SER A 575 32.48 16.24 -6.33
C SER A 575 33.49 16.70 -5.28
N THR A 576 33.72 18.01 -5.17
CA THR A 576 34.57 18.67 -4.17
C THR A 576 33.96 20.01 -3.74
N GLY A 577 34.62 20.72 -2.82
CA GLY A 577 34.27 22.10 -2.45
C GLY A 577 33.60 22.25 -1.08
N ALA A 578 33.46 23.51 -0.65
CA ALA A 578 32.93 23.88 0.66
C ALA A 578 31.44 23.53 0.84
N ALA A 579 30.98 23.48 2.09
CA ALA A 579 29.56 23.30 2.40
C ALA A 579 28.73 24.41 1.72
N GLN A 580 27.65 24.03 1.02
CA GLN A 580 26.80 24.96 0.27
C GLN A 580 25.32 24.60 0.49
N PRO A 581 24.41 25.59 0.54
CA PRO A 581 22.99 25.33 0.75
C PRO A 581 22.40 24.55 -0.44
N LEU A 582 21.46 23.66 -0.15
CA LEU A 582 20.68 22.96 -1.14
C LEU A 582 19.39 23.73 -1.43
N SER A 583 18.95 23.71 -2.69
CA SER A 583 17.60 24.10 -3.09
C SER A 583 17.01 23.05 -4.01
N VAL A 584 15.70 22.86 -3.93
CA VAL A 584 14.95 21.94 -4.79
C VAL A 584 14.00 22.76 -5.63
N THR A 585 13.85 22.46 -6.92
CA THR A 585 12.72 22.97 -7.70
C THR A 585 11.88 21.81 -8.22
N VAL A 586 10.55 21.97 -8.22
CA VAL A 586 9.60 20.98 -8.73
C VAL A 586 8.72 21.65 -9.75
N ASN A 587 8.80 21.18 -10.99
CA ASN A 587 8.12 21.79 -12.15
C ASN A 587 8.40 23.30 -12.25
N GLY A 588 9.66 23.71 -11.98
CA GLY A 588 10.10 25.11 -12.00
C GLY A 588 9.79 25.93 -10.74
N ILE A 589 9.01 25.39 -9.79
CA ILE A 589 8.71 26.06 -8.53
C ILE A 589 9.82 25.76 -7.54
N ALA A 590 10.58 26.79 -7.14
CA ALA A 590 11.68 26.65 -6.19
C ALA A 590 11.19 26.41 -4.76
N SER A 591 12.01 25.70 -3.98
CA SER A 591 11.77 25.47 -2.57
C SER A 591 11.91 26.77 -1.79
N THR A 592 10.96 27.06 -0.93
CA THR A 592 10.98 28.23 -0.03
C THR A 592 10.95 27.76 1.43
N GLY A 593 11.21 28.67 2.37
CA GLY A 593 11.05 28.41 3.80
C GLY A 593 12.31 28.62 4.63
N ILE A 594 12.13 28.56 5.95
CA ILE A 594 13.18 28.76 6.96
C ILE A 594 14.13 27.58 7.09
N ASN A 595 13.67 26.38 6.72
CA ASN A 595 14.47 25.18 6.80
C ASN A 595 15.34 25.05 5.55
N SER A 596 16.60 24.65 5.72
CA SER A 596 17.54 24.40 4.64
C SER A 596 18.46 23.23 4.97
N TYR A 597 18.81 22.47 3.93
CA TYR A 597 19.96 21.57 4.00
C TYR A 597 21.20 22.28 3.47
N THR A 598 22.35 21.95 4.03
CA THR A 598 23.66 22.24 3.45
C THR A 598 24.31 20.93 3.05
N LEU A 599 24.89 20.84 1.86
CA LEU A 599 25.68 19.70 1.42
C LEU A 599 27.18 20.04 1.48
N ALA A 600 27.88 19.35 2.36
CA ALA A 600 29.32 19.39 2.51
C ALA A 600 29.96 18.17 1.81
N ILE A 601 31.07 18.41 1.12
CA ILE A 601 31.93 17.34 0.62
C ILE A 601 33.17 17.29 1.51
N SER A 602 33.47 16.09 2.02
CA SER A 602 34.59 15.85 2.91
C SER A 602 35.89 16.26 2.23
N LYS A 603 36.75 16.94 2.98
CA LYS A 603 38.09 17.29 2.51
C LYS A 603 38.92 16.01 2.33
N PRO A 604 39.88 15.98 1.40
CA PRO A 604 40.88 14.92 1.34
C PRO A 604 41.62 14.80 2.67
N ILE A 605 41.82 13.56 3.14
CA ILE A 605 42.58 13.27 4.36
C ILE A 605 43.72 12.35 3.96
N MET A 606 44.95 12.81 4.13
CA MET A 606 46.14 11.96 4.03
C MET A 606 46.34 11.23 5.35
N THR A 607 46.40 9.90 5.31
CA THR A 607 46.71 9.07 6.49
C THR A 607 48.17 8.65 6.51
N SER A 608 48.80 8.47 5.35
CA SER A 608 50.22 8.15 5.23
C SER A 608 50.76 8.49 3.85
N TYR A 609 52.09 8.54 3.73
CA TYR A 609 52.78 8.63 2.45
C TYR A 609 54.08 7.83 2.49
N THR A 610 54.56 7.37 1.34
CA THR A 610 55.91 6.81 1.19
C THR A 610 56.87 7.94 0.85
N GLY A 611 57.91 8.15 1.65
CA GLY A 611 58.94 9.14 1.35
C GLY A 611 59.63 8.87 0.02
N VAL A 612 60.05 9.92 -0.67
CA VAL A 612 60.80 9.83 -1.92
C VAL A 612 62.29 10.03 -1.59
N GLN A 613 63.12 9.02 -1.86
CA GLN A 613 64.55 9.07 -1.49
C GLN A 613 65.45 9.68 -2.58
N SER A 614 64.93 9.95 -3.77
CA SER A 614 65.70 10.49 -4.88
C SER A 614 64.83 11.31 -5.83
N TYR A 615 65.43 12.27 -6.53
CA TYR A 615 64.76 13.07 -7.55
C TYR A 615 64.15 12.15 -8.63
N GLY A 616 62.86 12.32 -8.91
CA GLY A 616 62.11 11.47 -9.86
C GLY A 616 61.52 10.18 -9.28
N GLY A 617 61.65 9.91 -7.97
CA GLY A 617 61.03 8.74 -7.34
C GLY A 617 59.50 8.85 -7.17
N ILE A 618 58.84 7.70 -7.01
CA ILE A 618 57.38 7.60 -6.86
C ILE A 618 56.98 7.82 -5.40
N MET A 619 56.15 8.83 -5.14
CA MET A 619 55.46 9.00 -3.87
C MET A 619 54.08 8.33 -3.93
N THR A 620 53.81 7.40 -3.02
CA THR A 620 52.47 6.85 -2.82
C THR A 620 51.84 7.54 -1.62
N ILE A 621 50.68 8.15 -1.82
CA ILE A 621 49.90 8.77 -0.75
C ILE A 621 48.68 7.91 -0.48
N THR A 622 48.47 7.55 0.78
CA THR A 622 47.29 6.80 1.23
C THR A 622 46.43 7.68 2.12
N GLY A 623 45.12 7.46 2.07
CA GLY A 623 44.16 8.32 2.73
C GLY A 623 42.76 8.18 2.16
N ALA A 624 41.88 9.10 2.55
CA ALA A 624 40.48 9.11 2.17
C ALA A 624 40.12 10.39 1.39
N ASN A 625 39.03 10.34 0.64
CA ASN A 625 38.44 11.51 -0.02
C ASN A 625 39.35 12.20 -1.06
N PHE A 626 40.17 11.46 -1.81
CA PHE A 626 41.02 12.04 -2.88
C PHE A 626 40.32 12.28 -4.22
N GLY A 627 39.02 11.98 -4.31
CA GLY A 627 38.26 11.96 -5.56
C GLY A 627 38.45 10.67 -6.35
N THR A 628 37.72 10.54 -7.46
CA THR A 628 37.79 9.38 -8.38
C THR A 628 38.56 9.70 -9.67
N THR A 629 38.86 10.97 -9.92
CA THR A 629 39.64 11.43 -11.07
C THR A 629 41.08 11.74 -10.64
N THR A 630 42.04 11.06 -11.26
CA THR A 630 43.49 11.18 -10.97
C THR A 630 44.08 12.54 -11.35
N SER A 631 43.35 13.40 -12.06
CA SER A 631 43.81 14.71 -12.55
C SER A 631 43.54 15.91 -11.63
N LEU A 632 42.80 15.72 -10.53
CA LEU A 632 42.37 16.82 -9.64
C LEU A 632 43.14 17.02 -8.32
N PRO A 633 43.82 16.03 -7.71
CA PRO A 633 44.53 16.30 -6.45
C PRO A 633 45.79 17.13 -6.71
N LEU A 634 45.73 18.44 -6.39
CA LEU A 634 46.90 19.31 -6.35
C LEU A 634 47.65 19.08 -5.03
N LEU A 635 48.73 18.32 -5.08
CA LEU A 635 49.65 18.16 -3.98
C LEU A 635 50.66 19.31 -3.99
N LYS A 636 50.65 20.15 -2.95
CA LYS A 636 51.66 21.20 -2.76
C LYS A 636 52.65 20.76 -1.69
N PHE A 637 53.90 20.60 -2.07
CA PHE A 637 55.00 20.48 -1.13
C PHE A 637 55.45 21.88 -0.72
N TRP A 638 55.68 22.07 0.56
CA TRP A 638 56.35 23.25 1.08
C TRP A 638 57.70 22.75 1.60
N SER A 639 58.80 23.18 1.00
CA SER A 639 60.08 23.08 1.70
C SER A 639 60.02 24.10 2.82
N GLN A 640 60.16 23.64 4.06
CA GLN A 640 60.51 24.54 5.13
C GLN A 640 62.00 24.83 4.94
N ASP A 641 62.32 25.75 4.04
CA ASP A 641 63.67 26.27 3.92
C ASP A 641 64.06 26.77 5.31
N HIS A 642 64.95 26.02 5.96
CA HIS A 642 65.61 26.48 7.16
C HIS A 642 66.38 27.74 6.76
N VAL A 643 65.83 28.88 7.14
CA VAL A 643 66.53 30.15 7.14
C VAL A 643 67.73 30.01 8.05
N GLY A 644 68.93 30.06 7.45
CA GLY A 644 70.17 30.42 8.09
C GLY A 644 71.02 29.26 8.60
N TYR A 645 72.15 29.03 7.95
CA TYR A 645 73.47 29.35 8.51
C TYR A 645 74.37 29.82 7.33
N PRO A 646 75.31 30.75 7.58
CA PRO A 646 75.92 31.65 6.58
C PRO A 646 76.78 30.94 5.52
#